data_AF-A0A8K0QVN0-F1
#
_entry.id   AF-A0A8K0QVN0-F1
#
_cell.length_a   1.000
_cell.length_b   1.000
_cell.length_c   1.000
_cell.angle_alpha   90.00
_cell.angle_beta   90.00
_cell.angle_gamma   90.00
#
_symmetry.space_group_name_H-M   'P 1'
#
loop_
_entity.id
_entity.type
_entity.pdbx_description
1 polymer ?
#
loop_
_entity_poly.entity_id
_entity_poly.type
_entity_poly.pdbx_seq_one_letter_code
_entity_poly.pdbx_strand_id
1 'polypeptide(L)'
;MRQIFASFAITDDSRLAQVYYQDRDHQDQNSEMDHKELAHYAKAIAATKRIIERISKLPQSCPSQTNHEAFIWLSGFNESEERITIESILMVCGSQKWHRVQWCCSTRVNPDQSTAALSPMLICQKIQMHHKRKKKLHLEVLPGENILLLDPESNTSGLSRASKLRTTLHDLLFADAEMPNMESYQKRYLKKQERLDLGIRIVRSLLCLTASSMSESRWRSETLYACEDMDAPSPEKTQTKVYLLKRSQSGHDDTITISQLILDIGLLLWEIFFKHKVVPTDEDYESDDDNKIYNALVREHDEARNLFQDEDCLQIIGACLDVSAEADDLPELKLRVAVHEKIVKPLSRLLQFYEKQTPHRQNASHASLRLKDQFLSKFEQEAPYIGSQQGNHGVGAEKGNTSHGQSQWTSCNTLATNSHCSILCGSCTVCLAVNSGKPVKKIPSVNLDNLRASEDWFGYHNATIARINVERGRITPEMRSVRVVILDSGLELSQNQIDDYDLEVAPKLVYQSWIDGDDGKWKDKDGHGTHLAILLRTVAPGAAVFVARVYEVDPRIEAGTQTRVAKALHFAVDEWDVDIVVMPFGFGEKEKIMDDAIRYVASRGRLMFAAASNGGRNRPDGIAWPARDADVICVHSGNGDGTRSSFTPSAEDGMRVMVLGECVKSASPPHLNWAQDQMYLDGTSCATPIAAGIAALVLDYGRGFLTDEEWHNLRQTAAMKRMFKRMRDENITDYWWIKHWSHFLPTNTQGWIEGEIRLALST
;
A
#
# COMPACT_ATOMS: atom_id res chain seq x y z
N MET A 1 11.10 -62.32 29.61
CA MET A 1 11.91 -62.79 30.76
C MET A 1 12.36 -61.57 31.54
N ARG A 2 11.87 -61.42 32.78
CA ARG A 2 12.37 -60.59 33.91
C ARG A 2 12.79 -59.10 33.72
N GLN A 3 11.92 -58.21 34.24
CA GLN A 3 12.13 -57.39 35.47
C GLN A 3 13.20 -56.25 35.49
N ILE A 4 12.79 -54.99 35.75
CA ILE A 4 12.97 -54.21 37.01
C ILE A 4 12.80 -52.68 36.80
N PHE A 5 12.08 -52.07 37.75
CA PHE A 5 11.73 -50.66 37.95
C PHE A 5 12.92 -49.70 38.18
N ALA A 6 12.76 -48.42 37.82
CA ALA A 6 12.93 -47.29 38.75
C ALA A 6 12.31 -46.00 38.19
N SER A 7 11.46 -45.38 39.00
CA SER A 7 10.89 -44.05 38.80
C SER A 7 11.95 -42.95 38.90
N PHE A 8 11.91 -41.99 37.99
CA PHE A 8 12.14 -40.59 38.32
C PHE A 8 11.06 -39.75 37.61
N ALA A 9 10.23 -39.10 38.40
CA ALA A 9 9.37 -38.03 37.92
C ALA A 9 10.28 -36.87 37.49
N ILE A 10 10.32 -36.60 36.19
CA ILE A 10 10.98 -35.44 35.59
C ILE A 10 9.92 -34.77 34.72
N THR A 11 9.69 -33.49 34.96
CA THR A 11 8.64 -32.65 34.38
C THR A 11 8.75 -32.53 32.85
N ASP A 12 7.60 -32.56 32.16
CA ASP A 12 7.47 -32.45 30.69
C ASP A 12 8.15 -31.20 30.08
N ASP A 13 8.34 -30.13 30.86
CA ASP A 13 9.08 -28.92 30.45
C ASP A 13 10.53 -29.19 30.01
N SER A 14 11.16 -30.26 30.51
CA SER A 14 12.54 -30.62 30.20
C SER A 14 12.71 -31.23 28.80
N ARG A 15 11.66 -31.90 28.28
CA ARG A 15 11.73 -32.62 27.00
C ARG A 15 11.62 -31.68 25.81
N LEU A 16 10.75 -30.67 25.89
CA LEU A 16 10.64 -29.64 24.86
C LEU A 16 11.96 -28.88 24.70
N ALA A 17 12.65 -28.53 25.79
CA ALA A 17 13.91 -27.81 25.73
C ALA A 17 15.08 -28.65 25.17
N GLN A 18 15.12 -29.98 25.38
CA GLN A 18 16.24 -30.82 24.94
C GLN A 18 16.19 -31.25 23.47
N VAL A 19 14.99 -31.33 22.86
CA VAL A 19 14.85 -31.75 21.45
C VAL A 19 15.28 -30.64 20.47
N TYR A 20 15.18 -29.36 20.87
CA TYR A 20 15.66 -28.23 20.06
C TYR A 20 17.19 -28.06 20.01
N TYR A 21 17.95 -28.84 20.78
CA TYR A 21 19.41 -28.72 20.87
C TYR A 21 20.19 -29.70 20.00
N GLN A 22 19.52 -30.61 19.28
CA GLN A 22 20.17 -31.65 18.48
C GLN A 22 19.98 -31.41 16.98
N ASP A 23 20.61 -30.35 16.47
CA ASP A 23 21.23 -30.37 15.14
C ASP A 23 22.27 -29.24 15.12
N ARG A 24 23.53 -29.61 15.30
CA ARG A 24 24.69 -28.72 15.12
C ARG A 24 25.47 -29.22 13.92
N ASP A 25 25.45 -28.44 12.85
CA ASP A 25 26.67 -28.03 12.17
C ASP A 25 26.42 -26.72 11.41
N HIS A 26 27.43 -25.84 11.48
CA HIS A 26 27.53 -24.46 10.96
C HIS A 26 27.11 -23.33 11.91
N GLN A 27 28.13 -22.54 12.29
CA GLN A 27 28.05 -21.31 13.06
C GLN A 27 27.42 -20.21 12.19
N ASP A 28 26.28 -19.68 12.60
CA ASP A 28 25.73 -18.43 12.07
C ASP A 28 24.98 -17.68 13.17
N GLN A 29 25.23 -16.37 13.33
CA GLN A 29 24.65 -15.56 14.43
C GLN A 29 23.11 -15.45 14.34
N ASN A 30 22.54 -15.69 13.16
CA ASN A 30 21.09 -15.74 12.93
C ASN A 30 20.42 -16.97 13.59
N SER A 31 21.14 -18.10 13.70
CA SER A 31 20.60 -19.33 14.32
C SER A 31 20.33 -19.16 15.83
N GLU A 32 21.20 -18.43 16.55
CA GLU A 32 21.05 -18.27 18.00
C GLU A 32 19.85 -17.39 18.38
N MET A 33 19.54 -16.37 17.56
CA MET A 33 18.39 -15.51 17.73
C MET A 33 17.08 -16.27 17.48
N ASP A 34 17.05 -17.10 16.44
CA ASP A 34 15.90 -17.96 16.10
C ASP A 34 15.60 -18.98 17.21
N HIS A 35 16.62 -19.55 17.84
CA HIS A 35 16.44 -20.46 18.97
C HIS A 35 15.87 -19.78 20.23
N LYS A 36 16.25 -18.52 20.49
CA LYS A 36 15.72 -17.75 21.64
C LYS A 36 14.25 -17.39 21.42
N GLU A 37 13.87 -16.97 20.22
CA GLU A 37 12.47 -16.68 19.89
C GLU A 37 11.59 -17.92 19.99
N LEU A 38 12.01 -19.06 19.42
CA LEU A 38 11.24 -20.31 19.50
C LEU A 38 11.09 -20.81 20.95
N ALA A 39 12.15 -20.70 21.77
CA ALA A 39 12.08 -21.02 23.19
C ALA A 39 11.16 -20.07 23.98
N HIS A 40 11.10 -18.80 23.57
CA HIS A 40 10.17 -17.82 24.12
C HIS A 40 8.71 -18.19 23.80
N TYR A 41 8.40 -18.54 22.55
CA TYR A 41 7.06 -19.01 22.17
C TYR A 41 6.63 -20.23 22.96
N ALA A 42 7.50 -21.21 23.19
CA ALA A 42 7.17 -22.39 23.99
C ALA A 42 6.70 -22.02 25.42
N LYS A 43 7.38 -21.06 26.06
CA LYS A 43 6.97 -20.53 27.37
C LYS A 43 5.64 -19.77 27.28
N ALA A 44 5.45 -18.95 26.25
CA ALA A 44 4.21 -18.21 25.99
C ALA A 44 3.01 -19.11 25.78
N ILE A 45 3.18 -20.19 25.04
CA ILE A 45 2.15 -21.20 24.81
C ILE A 45 1.73 -21.84 26.14
N ALA A 46 2.70 -22.32 26.93
CA ALA A 46 2.41 -22.97 28.22
C ALA A 46 1.71 -22.03 29.21
N ALA A 47 2.17 -20.77 29.30
CA ALA A 47 1.53 -19.74 30.13
C ALA A 47 0.11 -19.41 29.66
N THR A 48 -0.07 -19.19 28.37
CA THR A 48 -1.35 -18.87 27.75
C THR A 48 -2.34 -20.01 27.99
N LYS A 49 -1.95 -21.26 27.73
CA LYS A 49 -2.78 -22.44 27.98
C LYS A 49 -3.30 -22.48 29.42
N ARG A 50 -2.42 -22.28 30.42
CA ARG A 50 -2.82 -22.25 31.85
C ARG A 50 -3.83 -21.14 32.15
N ILE A 51 -3.60 -19.94 31.64
CA ILE A 51 -4.49 -18.78 31.87
C ILE A 51 -5.86 -19.04 31.22
N ILE A 52 -5.87 -19.51 29.98
CA ILE A 52 -7.08 -19.77 29.19
C ILE A 52 -7.91 -20.90 29.81
N GLU A 53 -7.29 -22.03 30.15
CA GLU A 53 -7.96 -23.13 30.85
C GLU A 53 -8.62 -22.65 32.14
N ARG A 54 -7.97 -21.71 32.84
CA ARG A 54 -8.55 -21.15 34.04
C ARG A 54 -9.76 -20.27 33.78
N ILE A 55 -9.68 -19.38 32.79
CA ILE A 55 -10.81 -18.55 32.37
C ILE A 55 -12.00 -19.44 32.01
N SER A 56 -11.76 -20.52 31.26
CA SER A 56 -12.77 -21.51 30.85
C SER A 56 -13.41 -22.27 32.03
N LYS A 57 -12.71 -22.48 33.15
CA LYS A 57 -13.21 -23.16 34.36
C LYS A 57 -13.97 -22.24 35.33
N LEU A 58 -13.91 -20.92 35.18
CA LEU A 58 -14.64 -19.95 36.02
C LEU A 58 -16.16 -20.24 36.15
N PRO A 59 -16.90 -20.58 35.07
CA PRO A 59 -18.33 -20.81 35.12
C PRO A 59 -18.73 -22.00 35.99
N GLN A 60 -18.03 -23.14 35.84
CA GLN A 60 -18.26 -24.38 36.60
C GLN A 60 -18.12 -24.18 38.11
N SER A 61 -17.43 -23.10 38.49
CA SER A 61 -17.06 -22.79 39.85
C SER A 61 -17.76 -21.55 40.42
N CYS A 62 -18.63 -20.86 39.66
CA CYS A 62 -19.42 -19.73 40.19
C CYS A 62 -20.71 -20.27 40.85
N PRO A 63 -20.97 -19.98 42.14
CA PRO A 63 -22.16 -20.46 42.86
C PRO A 63 -23.49 -19.99 42.28
N SER A 64 -23.51 -18.85 41.57
CA SER A 64 -24.73 -18.28 40.99
C SER A 64 -25.16 -18.92 39.67
N GLN A 65 -24.47 -19.97 39.20
CA GLN A 65 -24.75 -20.68 37.94
C GLN A 65 -24.83 -19.76 36.70
N THR A 66 -24.25 -18.56 36.77
CA THR A 66 -24.25 -17.62 35.65
C THR A 66 -23.14 -17.97 34.67
N ASN A 67 -23.47 -18.00 33.38
CA ASN A 67 -22.48 -18.12 32.32
C ASN A 67 -21.56 -16.89 32.33
N HIS A 68 -20.25 -17.12 32.39
CA HIS A 68 -19.27 -16.05 32.25
C HIS A 68 -18.91 -15.89 30.77
N GLU A 69 -18.78 -14.64 30.35
CA GLU A 69 -18.18 -14.27 29.07
C GLU A 69 -16.86 -13.55 29.36
N ALA A 70 -15.86 -13.80 28.53
CA ALA A 70 -14.57 -13.13 28.59
C ALA A 70 -14.14 -12.72 27.18
N PHE A 71 -13.79 -11.45 27.02
CA PHE A 71 -13.07 -10.98 25.83
C PHE A 71 -11.57 -11.05 26.13
N ILE A 72 -10.83 -11.82 25.35
CA ILE A 72 -9.40 -12.06 25.53
C ILE A 72 -8.65 -11.22 24.51
N TRP A 73 -7.75 -10.35 24.97
CA TRP A 73 -7.01 -9.46 24.08
C TRP A 73 -5.95 -10.24 23.28
N LEU A 74 -5.99 -10.10 21.95
CA LEU A 74 -4.99 -10.62 21.02
C LEU A 74 -3.82 -9.63 20.94
N SER A 75 -2.95 -9.63 21.94
CA SER A 75 -1.80 -8.73 22.04
C SER A 75 -0.57 -9.20 21.25
N GLY A 76 -0.59 -10.44 20.75
CA GLY A 76 0.58 -11.10 20.17
C GLY A 76 1.56 -11.71 21.18
N PHE A 77 1.25 -11.64 22.49
CA PHE A 77 1.93 -12.35 23.59
C PHE A 77 3.47 -12.21 23.66
N ASN A 78 4.01 -11.03 23.32
CA ASN A 78 5.45 -10.78 23.19
C ASN A 78 6.13 -10.21 24.45
N GLU A 79 5.68 -10.56 25.66
CA GLU A 79 6.22 -9.95 26.88
C GLU A 79 7.45 -10.68 27.41
N SER A 80 8.38 -9.92 28.02
CA SER A 80 9.72 -10.29 28.52
C SER A 80 9.95 -11.75 28.93
N GLU A 81 11.19 -12.24 28.77
CA GLU A 81 11.63 -13.62 29.06
C GLU A 81 11.25 -14.19 30.45
N GLU A 82 10.88 -13.34 31.42
CA GLU A 82 10.59 -13.72 32.80
C GLU A 82 9.08 -13.80 33.16
N ARG A 83 8.21 -12.98 32.55
CA ARG A 83 6.77 -12.94 32.87
C ARG A 83 5.92 -12.68 31.63
N ILE A 84 4.85 -13.47 31.50
CA ILE A 84 3.90 -13.40 30.39
C ILE A 84 2.57 -12.89 30.92
N THR A 85 2.08 -11.77 30.38
CA THR A 85 0.78 -11.23 30.77
C THR A 85 -0.24 -11.20 29.64
N ILE A 86 -1.51 -11.41 30.04
CA ILE A 86 -2.67 -11.44 29.16
C ILE A 86 -3.71 -10.49 29.76
N GLU A 87 -4.23 -9.57 28.94
CA GLU A 87 -5.37 -8.75 29.33
C GLU A 87 -6.67 -9.40 28.85
N SER A 88 -7.72 -9.23 29.65
CA SER A 88 -9.06 -9.66 29.31
C SER A 88 -10.11 -8.75 29.92
N ILE A 89 -11.31 -8.78 29.35
CA ILE A 89 -12.49 -8.11 29.87
C ILE A 89 -13.49 -9.20 30.27
N LEU A 90 -13.71 -9.38 31.57
CA LEU A 90 -14.61 -10.38 32.11
C LEU A 90 -15.95 -9.78 32.52
N MET A 91 -17.02 -10.55 32.30
CA MET A 91 -18.32 -10.26 32.87
C MET A 91 -18.29 -10.45 34.38
N VAL A 92 -18.85 -9.48 35.12
CA VAL A 92 -18.95 -9.55 36.58
C VAL A 92 -20.10 -10.49 36.97
N CYS A 93 -19.80 -11.62 37.63
CA CYS A 93 -20.74 -12.69 38.01
C CYS A 93 -22.04 -12.09 38.62
N GLY A 94 -23.21 -12.49 38.11
CA GLY A 94 -24.53 -12.00 38.56
C GLY A 94 -24.92 -10.58 38.11
N SER A 95 -24.23 -10.00 37.12
CA SER A 95 -24.55 -8.65 36.61
C SER A 95 -24.31 -8.52 35.10
N GLN A 96 -24.77 -7.41 34.49
CA GLN A 96 -24.49 -7.05 33.09
C GLN A 96 -23.28 -6.10 32.95
N LYS A 97 -22.38 -6.09 33.95
CA LYS A 97 -21.22 -5.18 34.00
C LYS A 97 -19.94 -5.93 33.64
N TRP A 98 -18.93 -5.18 33.19
CA TRP A 98 -17.68 -5.71 32.67
C TRP A 98 -16.47 -5.08 33.36
N HIS A 99 -15.41 -5.87 33.51
CA HIS A 99 -14.22 -5.45 34.25
C HIS A 99 -12.94 -5.97 33.61
N ARG A 100 -11.91 -5.12 33.58
CA ARG A 100 -10.58 -5.51 33.07
C ARG A 100 -9.81 -6.33 34.09
N VAL A 101 -9.22 -7.42 33.62
CA VAL A 101 -8.40 -8.33 34.41
C VAL A 101 -7.10 -8.60 33.66
N GLN A 102 -6.00 -8.41 34.36
CA GLN A 102 -4.66 -8.74 33.87
C GLN A 102 -4.19 -10.03 34.54
N TRP A 103 -3.91 -11.03 33.72
CA TRP A 103 -3.42 -12.33 34.10
C TRP A 103 -1.91 -12.35 33.88
N CYS A 104 -1.14 -12.81 34.85
CA CYS A 104 0.30 -12.94 34.77
C CYS A 104 0.66 -14.41 35.00
N CYS A 105 1.69 -14.89 34.32
CA CYS A 105 2.27 -16.20 34.60
C CYS A 105 3.79 -16.07 34.70
N SER A 106 4.33 -16.37 35.88
CA SER A 106 5.78 -16.45 36.09
C SER A 106 6.27 -17.85 35.72
N THR A 107 7.43 -17.92 35.06
CA THR A 107 8.13 -19.18 34.80
C THR A 107 9.00 -19.64 35.98
N ARG A 108 9.26 -18.75 36.96
CA ARG A 108 10.00 -19.05 38.19
C ARG A 108 9.05 -19.09 39.38
N VAL A 109 9.01 -20.23 40.07
CA VAL A 109 8.35 -20.36 41.38
C VAL A 109 9.24 -19.65 42.39
N ASN A 110 8.74 -18.60 43.04
CA ASN A 110 9.43 -18.00 44.18
C ASN A 110 8.94 -18.72 45.46
N PRO A 111 9.76 -19.59 46.08
CA PRO A 111 9.33 -20.44 47.20
C PRO A 111 8.92 -19.66 48.46
N ASP A 112 9.27 -18.36 48.56
CA ASP A 112 8.98 -17.52 49.73
C ASP A 112 7.63 -16.77 49.67
N GLN A 113 6.83 -16.91 48.60
CA GLN A 113 5.48 -16.32 48.56
C GLN A 113 4.45 -17.23 49.27
N SER A 114 4.43 -17.13 50.60
CA SER A 114 3.34 -17.62 51.45
C SER A 114 2.07 -16.79 51.21
N THR A 115 1.36 -17.05 50.13
CA THR A 115 0.04 -16.46 49.85
C THR A 115 -0.98 -17.56 49.58
N ALA A 116 -2.14 -17.46 50.22
CA ALA A 116 -3.22 -18.44 50.09
C ALA A 116 -3.74 -18.48 48.64
N ALA A 117 -3.70 -19.65 48.01
CA ALA A 117 -4.24 -19.86 46.66
C ALA A 117 -5.75 -19.56 46.64
N LEU A 118 -6.20 -18.85 45.61
CA LEU A 118 -7.62 -18.50 45.42
C LEU A 118 -8.38 -19.62 44.73
N SER A 119 -9.49 -20.04 45.33
CA SER A 119 -10.46 -20.88 44.62
C SER A 119 -11.20 -20.05 43.55
N PRO A 120 -11.75 -20.67 42.50
CA PRO A 120 -12.41 -19.93 41.43
C PRO A 120 -13.66 -19.17 41.89
N MET A 121 -14.35 -19.63 42.93
CA MET A 121 -15.42 -18.86 43.60
C MET A 121 -14.90 -17.53 44.18
N LEU A 122 -13.68 -17.51 44.72
CA LEU A 122 -13.06 -16.28 45.22
C LEU A 122 -12.69 -15.32 44.10
N ILE A 123 -12.39 -15.81 42.88
CA ILE A 123 -12.09 -14.93 41.72
C ILE A 123 -13.31 -14.06 41.40
N CYS A 124 -14.51 -14.65 41.33
CA CYS A 124 -15.75 -13.91 41.07
C CYS A 124 -16.02 -12.85 42.15
N GLN A 125 -15.79 -13.19 43.42
CA GLN A 125 -15.92 -12.24 44.53
C GLN A 125 -14.90 -11.10 44.41
N LYS A 126 -13.65 -11.40 44.07
CA LYS A 126 -12.59 -10.40 43.87
C LYS A 126 -12.90 -9.49 42.68
N ILE A 127 -13.39 -10.02 41.56
CA ILE A 127 -13.85 -9.24 40.41
C ILE A 127 -14.97 -8.27 40.84
N GLN A 128 -15.98 -8.75 41.58
CA GLN A 128 -17.05 -7.88 42.10
C GLN A 128 -16.51 -6.77 43.02
N MET A 129 -15.57 -7.08 43.90
CA MET A 129 -14.93 -6.12 44.80
C MET A 129 -14.10 -5.07 44.05
N HIS A 130 -13.24 -5.49 43.13
CA HIS A 130 -12.38 -4.60 42.34
C HIS A 130 -13.20 -3.72 41.39
N HIS A 131 -14.26 -4.27 40.78
CA HIS A 131 -15.21 -3.49 40.01
C HIS A 131 -15.90 -2.40 40.86
N LYS A 132 -16.34 -2.70 42.08
CA LYS A 132 -16.90 -1.70 43.02
C LYS A 132 -15.87 -0.62 43.37
N ARG A 133 -14.62 -1.01 43.58
CA ARG A 133 -13.50 -0.11 43.91
C ARG A 133 -12.94 0.66 42.72
N LYS A 134 -13.37 0.35 41.49
CA LYS A 134 -12.81 0.90 40.25
C LYS A 134 -11.27 0.74 40.18
N LYS A 135 -10.76 -0.45 40.55
CA LYS A 135 -9.34 -0.80 40.44
C LYS A 135 -9.15 -1.97 39.47
N LYS A 136 -8.09 -1.97 38.67
CA LYS A 136 -7.74 -3.11 37.81
C LYS A 136 -7.49 -4.35 38.70
N LEU A 137 -7.85 -5.53 38.22
CA LEU A 137 -7.59 -6.78 38.92
C LEU A 137 -6.36 -7.45 38.31
N HIS A 138 -5.35 -7.75 39.13
CA HIS A 138 -4.13 -8.44 38.74
C HIS A 138 -4.10 -9.83 39.38
N LEU A 139 -4.00 -10.87 38.56
CA LEU A 139 -3.99 -12.26 38.98
C LEU A 139 -2.72 -12.93 38.46
N GLU A 140 -2.05 -13.70 39.31
CA GLU A 140 -0.90 -14.53 38.91
C GLU A 140 -1.30 -16.00 38.94
N VAL A 141 -1.11 -16.70 37.81
CA VAL A 141 -1.36 -18.13 37.64
C VAL A 141 -0.06 -18.88 37.84
N LEU A 142 0.00 -19.67 38.92
CA LEU A 142 1.14 -20.50 39.29
C LEU A 142 1.09 -21.89 38.62
N PRO A 143 2.22 -22.62 38.57
CA PRO A 143 2.22 -24.04 38.23
C PRO A 143 1.25 -24.84 39.12
N GLY A 144 0.47 -25.76 38.53
CA GLY A 144 -0.54 -26.55 39.24
C GLY A 144 -1.89 -25.85 39.47
N GLU A 145 -2.23 -24.83 38.67
CA GLU A 145 -3.52 -24.11 38.64
C GLU A 145 -3.84 -23.21 39.86
N ASN A 146 -2.89 -23.01 40.78
CA ASN A 146 -3.06 -22.07 41.90
C ASN A 146 -3.01 -20.62 41.42
N ILE A 147 -3.81 -19.73 42.03
CA ILE A 147 -3.86 -18.32 41.65
C ILE A 147 -3.61 -17.43 42.84
N LEU A 148 -2.74 -16.44 42.65
CA LEU A 148 -2.46 -15.39 43.61
C LEU A 148 -3.11 -14.08 43.16
N LEU A 149 -3.67 -13.34 44.12
CA LEU A 149 -4.04 -11.94 43.90
C LEU A 149 -2.77 -11.11 44.07
N LEU A 150 -2.39 -10.39 43.03
CA LEU A 150 -1.37 -9.36 43.14
C LEU A 150 -2.08 -8.08 43.59
N ASP A 151 -1.92 -7.69 44.86
CA ASP A 151 -2.33 -6.35 45.28
C ASP A 151 -1.30 -5.36 44.71
N PRO A 152 -1.72 -4.42 43.82
CA PRO A 152 -0.78 -3.44 43.30
C PRO A 152 -0.35 -2.53 44.45
N GLU A 153 0.92 -2.63 44.84
CA GLU A 153 1.58 -1.56 45.56
C GLU A 153 1.61 -0.34 44.62
N SER A 154 0.99 0.76 45.05
CA SER A 154 0.93 2.09 44.41
C SER A 154 -0.22 2.40 43.43
N ASN A 155 -0.59 3.69 43.42
CA ASN A 155 -1.68 4.34 42.68
C ASN A 155 -1.52 4.25 41.15
N THR A 156 -1.74 3.10 40.52
CA THR A 156 -1.83 3.03 39.06
C THR A 156 -3.18 3.58 38.58
N SER A 157 -3.17 4.78 38.01
CA SER A 157 -4.32 5.58 37.55
C SER A 157 -4.90 5.11 36.20
N GLY A 158 -5.10 3.81 35.99
CA GLY A 158 -5.73 3.28 34.78
C GLY A 158 -7.26 3.16 34.90
N LEU A 159 -8.01 3.39 33.83
CA LEU A 159 -9.45 3.17 33.78
C LEU A 159 -9.76 1.67 33.95
N SER A 160 -10.33 1.28 35.10
CA SER A 160 -10.59 -0.14 35.41
C SER A 160 -11.95 -0.65 34.91
N ARG A 161 -12.85 0.24 34.51
CA ARG A 161 -14.20 -0.13 34.05
C ARG A 161 -14.15 -0.35 32.55
N ALA A 162 -14.72 -1.47 32.12
CA ALA A 162 -14.94 -1.75 30.72
C ALA A 162 -16.44 -1.83 30.43
N SER A 163 -16.79 -1.63 29.17
CA SER A 163 -18.11 -1.94 28.62
C SER A 163 -18.05 -3.26 27.85
N LYS A 164 -19.22 -3.86 27.60
CA LYS A 164 -19.32 -4.94 26.61
C LYS A 164 -18.86 -4.39 25.26
N LEU A 165 -17.92 -5.07 24.60
CA LEU A 165 -17.53 -4.71 23.24
C LEU A 165 -18.69 -5.00 22.28
N ARG A 166 -18.90 -4.09 21.33
CA ARG A 166 -20.01 -4.17 20.37
C ARG A 166 -19.56 -4.15 18.92
N THR A 167 -18.46 -3.45 18.64
CA THR A 167 -17.88 -3.32 17.31
C THR A 167 -17.01 -4.53 17.01
N THR A 168 -17.28 -5.18 15.88
CA THR A 168 -16.47 -6.29 15.36
C THR A 168 -15.27 -5.77 14.58
N LEU A 169 -14.29 -6.63 14.29
CA LEU A 169 -13.20 -6.28 13.37
C LEU A 169 -13.77 -6.05 11.96
N HIS A 170 -14.80 -6.78 11.56
CA HIS A 170 -15.52 -6.56 10.31
C HIS A 170 -16.07 -5.14 10.21
N ASP A 171 -16.79 -4.68 11.24
CA ASP A 171 -17.33 -3.32 11.28
C ASP A 171 -16.22 -2.25 11.17
N LEU A 172 -15.03 -2.53 11.70
CA LEU A 172 -13.88 -1.62 11.61
C LEU A 172 -13.25 -1.61 10.21
N LEU A 173 -13.17 -2.76 9.54
CA LEU A 173 -12.55 -2.90 8.22
C LEU A 173 -13.45 -2.42 7.08
N PHE A 174 -14.77 -2.64 7.19
CA PHE A 174 -15.75 -2.45 6.11
C PHE A 174 -16.81 -1.36 6.37
N ALA A 175 -16.59 -0.45 7.32
CA ALA A 175 -17.55 0.62 7.58
C ALA A 175 -17.81 1.53 6.36
N ASP A 176 -18.99 1.39 5.74
CA ASP A 176 -19.46 2.26 4.66
C ASP A 176 -19.67 3.73 5.10
N ALA A 177 -19.61 4.64 4.13
CA ALA A 177 -19.87 6.07 4.32
C ALA A 177 -21.34 6.39 4.68
N GLU A 178 -22.29 5.45 4.51
CA GLU A 178 -23.74 5.72 4.52
C GLU A 178 -24.55 5.15 5.71
N MET A 179 -23.98 5.11 6.92
CA MET A 179 -24.75 4.75 8.13
C MET A 179 -25.04 5.98 9.01
N PRO A 180 -26.29 6.51 9.08
CA PRO A 180 -26.57 7.84 9.63
C PRO A 180 -26.56 7.97 11.16
N ASN A 181 -26.41 6.91 11.95
CA ASN A 181 -26.66 7.00 13.39
C ASN A 181 -25.69 6.14 14.22
N MET A 182 -24.51 6.68 14.50
CA MET A 182 -23.68 6.29 15.66
C MET A 182 -22.89 7.53 16.10
N GLU A 183 -23.52 8.37 16.91
CA GLU A 183 -22.85 9.52 17.54
C GLU A 183 -21.69 9.02 18.43
N SER A 184 -20.49 9.54 18.18
CA SER A 184 -19.25 9.50 18.98
C SER A 184 -18.07 8.63 18.55
N TYR A 185 -18.10 7.91 17.43
CA TYR A 185 -16.86 7.33 16.86
C TYR A 185 -16.37 8.18 15.68
N GLN A 186 -15.29 8.94 15.88
CA GLN A 186 -14.53 9.49 14.75
C GLN A 186 -14.03 8.30 13.93
N LYS A 187 -14.52 8.15 12.69
CA LYS A 187 -14.13 7.07 11.77
C LYS A 187 -12.63 7.21 11.47
N ARG A 188 -11.81 6.33 12.06
CA ARG A 188 -10.37 6.24 11.78
C ARG A 188 -10.10 5.03 10.88
N TYR A 189 -9.47 5.28 9.74
CA TYR A 189 -9.00 4.23 8.85
C TYR A 189 -7.65 3.69 9.35
N LEU A 190 -7.46 2.36 9.30
CA LEU A 190 -6.19 1.72 9.65
C LEU A 190 -5.16 1.89 8.52
N LYS A 191 -4.02 2.50 8.83
CA LYS A 191 -2.87 2.63 7.92
C LYS A 191 -2.23 1.26 7.65
N LYS A 192 -1.47 1.12 6.55
CA LYS A 192 -0.80 -0.15 6.19
C LYS A 192 0.06 -0.71 7.32
N GLN A 193 0.85 0.13 8.01
CA GLN A 193 1.63 -0.28 9.18
C GLN A 193 0.75 -0.84 10.32
N GLU A 194 -0.38 -0.20 10.62
CA GLU A 194 -1.31 -0.66 11.66
C GLU A 194 -1.98 -1.98 11.29
N ARG A 195 -2.26 -2.19 10.00
CA ARG A 195 -2.80 -3.44 9.45
C ARG A 195 -1.79 -4.59 9.53
N LEU A 196 -0.53 -4.32 9.20
CA LEU A 196 0.57 -5.30 9.34
C LEU A 196 0.83 -5.67 10.80
N ASP A 197 0.92 -4.69 11.69
CA ASP A 197 1.05 -4.92 13.14
C ASP A 197 -0.14 -5.71 13.70
N LEU A 198 -1.36 -5.40 13.24
CA LEU A 198 -2.54 -6.17 13.60
C LEU A 198 -2.46 -7.62 13.12
N GLY A 199 -2.06 -7.84 11.86
CA GLY A 199 -1.84 -9.17 11.30
C GLY A 199 -0.83 -9.98 12.11
N ILE A 200 0.33 -9.40 12.45
CA ILE A 200 1.35 -10.05 13.30
C ILE A 200 0.77 -10.45 14.66
N ARG A 201 0.02 -9.55 15.33
CA ARG A 201 -0.57 -9.84 16.63
C ARG A 201 -1.59 -10.97 16.57
N ILE A 202 -2.40 -11.03 15.51
CA ILE A 202 -3.37 -12.13 15.29
C ILE A 202 -2.64 -13.46 15.08
N VAL A 203 -1.66 -13.51 14.17
CA VAL A 203 -0.91 -14.75 13.86
C VAL A 203 -0.08 -15.24 15.05
N ARG A 204 0.55 -14.35 15.82
CA ARG A 204 1.24 -14.74 17.06
C ARG A 204 0.26 -15.22 18.11
N SER A 205 -0.92 -14.61 18.20
CA SER A 205 -1.95 -15.05 19.13
C SER A 205 -2.46 -16.45 18.79
N LEU A 206 -2.53 -16.81 17.51
CA LEU A 206 -2.80 -18.18 17.07
C LEU A 206 -1.77 -19.15 17.66
N LEU A 207 -0.48 -18.88 17.47
CA LEU A 207 0.59 -19.79 17.93
C LEU A 207 0.43 -20.13 19.41
N CYS A 208 0.01 -19.16 20.21
CA CYS A 208 -0.21 -19.33 21.65
C CYS A 208 -1.55 -20.01 22.02
N LEU A 209 -2.59 -19.86 21.19
CA LEU A 209 -3.95 -20.32 21.49
C LEU A 209 -4.31 -21.69 20.89
N THR A 210 -3.57 -22.16 19.87
CA THR A 210 -3.78 -23.46 19.18
C THR A 210 -3.84 -24.68 20.09
N ALA A 211 -3.12 -24.67 21.22
CA ALA A 211 -3.07 -25.79 22.17
C ALA A 211 -4.01 -25.65 23.39
N SER A 212 -4.92 -24.68 23.36
CA SER A 212 -5.89 -24.39 24.42
C SER A 212 -7.32 -24.71 23.98
N SER A 213 -8.27 -24.79 24.91
CA SER A 213 -9.71 -24.96 24.60
C SER A 213 -10.33 -23.78 23.81
N MET A 214 -9.53 -22.86 23.29
CA MET A 214 -9.93 -21.80 22.37
C MET A 214 -9.89 -22.26 20.91
N SER A 215 -9.33 -23.42 20.60
CA SER A 215 -9.40 -24.05 19.27
C SER A 215 -10.82 -24.46 18.87
N GLU A 216 -11.80 -24.30 19.75
CA GLU A 216 -13.21 -24.63 19.51
C GLU A 216 -13.96 -23.52 18.74
N SER A 217 -13.40 -22.32 18.60
CA SER A 217 -14.09 -21.17 17.99
C SER A 217 -13.45 -20.72 16.67
N ARG A 218 -14.26 -20.46 15.64
CA ARG A 218 -13.82 -19.94 14.33
C ARG A 218 -13.32 -18.50 14.44
N TRP A 219 -12.19 -18.19 13.80
CA TRP A 219 -11.57 -16.87 13.80
C TRP A 219 -11.98 -16.14 12.53
N ARG A 220 -12.98 -15.25 12.62
CA ARG A 220 -13.45 -14.43 11.49
C ARG A 220 -13.57 -12.98 11.93
N SER A 221 -13.57 -12.05 10.98
CA SER A 221 -13.64 -10.63 11.30
C SER A 221 -14.94 -10.26 12.02
N GLU A 222 -16.02 -11.02 11.79
CA GLU A 222 -17.32 -10.83 12.47
C GLU A 222 -17.35 -11.43 13.88
N THR A 223 -16.43 -12.33 14.22
CA THR A 223 -16.36 -12.96 15.55
C THR A 223 -15.32 -12.31 16.46
N LEU A 224 -14.37 -11.58 15.87
CA LEU A 224 -13.39 -10.76 16.58
C LEU A 224 -13.94 -9.37 16.87
N TYR A 225 -13.66 -8.84 18.05
CA TYR A 225 -14.12 -7.53 18.50
C TYR A 225 -12.97 -6.54 18.54
N ALA A 226 -13.19 -5.32 18.05
CA ALA A 226 -12.15 -4.29 18.00
C ALA A 226 -12.52 -3.05 18.81
N CYS A 227 -11.55 -2.43 19.47
CA CYS A 227 -11.68 -1.10 20.04
C CYS A 227 -10.36 -0.34 20.04
N GLU A 228 -10.42 0.99 20.02
CA GLU A 228 -9.24 1.82 20.24
C GLU A 228 -8.74 1.76 21.69
N ASP A 229 -7.43 1.86 21.86
CA ASP A 229 -6.82 1.94 23.19
C ASP A 229 -7.08 3.30 23.86
N MET A 230 -8.19 3.36 24.61
CA MET A 230 -8.59 4.57 25.35
C MET A 230 -7.61 4.99 26.45
N ASP A 231 -6.62 4.15 26.79
CA ASP A 231 -5.60 4.44 27.81
C ASP A 231 -4.29 4.96 27.20
N ALA A 232 -4.22 5.15 25.88
CA ALA A 232 -3.02 5.66 25.23
C ALA A 232 -2.73 7.11 25.66
N PRO A 233 -1.46 7.46 25.94
CA PRO A 233 -1.09 8.78 26.43
C PRO A 233 -1.30 9.92 25.42
N SER A 234 -1.55 9.60 24.14
CA SER A 234 -1.82 10.55 23.07
C SER A 234 -2.63 9.92 21.93
N PRO A 235 -3.48 10.68 21.21
CA PRO A 235 -4.22 10.20 20.04
C PRO A 235 -3.33 9.68 18.90
N GLU A 236 -2.09 10.15 18.80
CA GLU A 236 -1.11 9.68 17.80
C GLU A 236 -0.51 8.29 18.16
N LYS A 237 -0.80 7.76 19.35
CA LYS A 237 -0.30 6.46 19.86
C LYS A 237 -1.42 5.48 20.21
N THR A 238 -2.67 5.80 19.88
CA THR A 238 -3.80 4.90 20.10
C THR A 238 -3.67 3.69 19.17
N GLN A 239 -3.48 2.51 19.76
CA GLN A 239 -3.38 1.24 19.05
C GLN A 239 -4.76 0.56 19.00
N THR A 240 -5.10 -0.06 17.87
CA THR A 240 -6.29 -0.92 17.78
C THR A 240 -6.09 -2.19 18.59
N LYS A 241 -6.97 -2.46 19.56
CA LYS A 241 -7.00 -3.69 20.36
C LYS A 241 -8.08 -4.62 19.81
N VAL A 242 -7.70 -5.85 19.45
CA VAL A 242 -8.63 -6.87 18.96
C VAL A 242 -8.78 -7.98 20.01
N TYR A 243 -10.01 -8.41 20.24
CA TYR A 243 -10.38 -9.37 21.28
C TYR A 243 -11.16 -10.54 20.70
N LEU A 244 -10.91 -11.72 21.26
CA LEU A 244 -11.68 -12.94 21.00
C LEU A 244 -12.67 -13.18 22.14
N LEU A 245 -13.94 -13.40 21.82
CA LEU A 245 -14.99 -13.69 22.81
C LEU A 245 -15.04 -15.18 23.14
N LYS A 246 -14.78 -15.55 24.40
CA LYS A 246 -15.05 -16.91 24.92
C LYS A 246 -16.37 -16.92 25.67
N ARG A 247 -17.27 -17.84 25.28
CA ARG A 247 -18.55 -18.13 25.94
C ARG A 247 -18.47 -19.47 26.66
N SER A 248 -19.20 -19.57 27.76
CA SER A 248 -19.40 -20.82 28.50
C SER A 248 -20.69 -21.47 28.04
N GLN A 249 -20.67 -22.34 27.03
CA GLN A 249 -21.80 -23.25 26.76
C GLN A 249 -21.36 -24.66 26.37
N SER A 250 -22.15 -25.61 26.86
CA SER A 250 -22.15 -27.04 26.63
C SER A 250 -22.99 -27.37 25.39
N GLY A 251 -22.34 -27.72 24.29
CA GLY A 251 -22.95 -28.23 23.06
C GLY A 251 -21.83 -28.74 22.18
N HIS A 252 -22.07 -29.78 21.36
CA HIS A 252 -21.07 -30.31 20.43
C HIS A 252 -20.45 -29.18 19.61
N ASP A 253 -19.24 -28.76 19.98
CA ASP A 253 -18.38 -27.94 19.14
C ASP A 253 -17.52 -28.92 18.35
N ASP A 254 -17.72 -28.93 17.03
CA ASP A 254 -16.81 -29.62 16.13
C ASP A 254 -15.41 -29.05 16.40
N THR A 255 -14.50 -29.92 16.84
CA THR A 255 -13.12 -29.50 17.14
C THR A 255 -12.52 -28.99 15.83
N ILE A 256 -12.23 -27.70 15.75
CA ILE A 256 -11.66 -27.09 14.54
C ILE A 256 -10.25 -27.65 14.38
N THR A 257 -9.95 -28.19 13.20
CA THR A 257 -8.63 -28.68 12.86
C THR A 257 -7.62 -27.53 12.81
N ILE A 258 -6.34 -27.82 13.01
CA ILE A 258 -5.31 -26.78 12.95
C ILE A 258 -5.21 -26.23 11.51
N SER A 259 -5.39 -27.08 10.50
CA SER A 259 -5.52 -26.68 9.09
C SER A 259 -6.60 -25.60 8.90
N GLN A 260 -7.80 -25.83 9.43
CA GLN A 260 -8.92 -24.92 9.31
C GLN A 260 -8.67 -23.58 10.04
N LEU A 261 -7.93 -23.61 11.14
CA LEU A 261 -7.58 -22.43 11.91
C LEU A 261 -6.48 -21.59 11.22
N ILE A 262 -5.53 -22.22 10.52
CA ILE A 262 -4.56 -21.51 9.67
C ILE A 262 -5.27 -20.90 8.46
N LEU A 263 -6.24 -21.61 7.87
CA LEU A 263 -7.07 -21.07 6.80
C LEU A 263 -7.89 -19.86 7.25
N ASP A 264 -8.50 -19.91 8.45
CA ASP A 264 -9.19 -18.76 9.06
C ASP A 264 -8.26 -17.54 9.18
N ILE A 265 -6.97 -17.75 9.47
CA ILE A 265 -5.99 -16.67 9.48
C ILE A 265 -5.68 -16.16 8.08
N GLY A 266 -5.54 -17.05 7.09
CA GLY A 266 -5.40 -16.64 5.70
C GLY A 266 -6.54 -15.69 5.30
N LEU A 267 -7.78 -16.03 5.63
CA LEU A 267 -8.96 -15.20 5.38
C LEU A 267 -8.94 -13.87 6.15
N LEU A 268 -8.56 -13.90 7.43
CA LEU A 268 -8.45 -12.68 8.23
C LEU A 268 -7.36 -11.74 7.71
N LEU A 269 -6.19 -12.28 7.39
CA LEU A 269 -5.08 -11.51 6.81
C LEU A 269 -5.49 -10.95 5.45
N TRP A 270 -6.20 -11.72 4.63
CA TRP A 270 -6.76 -11.26 3.38
C TRP A 270 -7.67 -10.04 3.58
N GLU A 271 -8.66 -10.14 4.48
CA GLU A 271 -9.56 -9.04 4.79
C GLU A 271 -8.81 -7.82 5.36
N ILE A 272 -7.78 -8.04 6.18
CA ILE A 272 -6.95 -6.95 6.74
C ILE A 272 -6.12 -6.26 5.65
N PHE A 273 -5.51 -7.01 4.73
CA PHE A 273 -4.61 -6.46 3.70
C PHE A 273 -5.37 -5.86 2.53
N PHE A 274 -6.41 -6.53 2.07
CA PHE A 274 -7.11 -6.17 0.83
C PHE A 274 -8.48 -5.52 1.08
N LYS A 275 -8.96 -5.47 2.34
CA LYS A 275 -10.28 -4.93 2.70
C LYS A 275 -11.40 -5.50 1.81
N HIS A 276 -11.25 -6.76 1.47
CA HIS A 276 -12.17 -7.51 0.64
C HIS A 276 -12.47 -8.82 1.35
N LYS A 277 -13.74 -9.23 1.33
CA LYS A 277 -14.16 -10.48 1.95
C LYS A 277 -14.17 -11.58 0.91
N VAL A 278 -13.54 -12.71 1.22
CA VAL A 278 -13.59 -13.90 0.36
C VAL A 278 -14.99 -14.52 0.43
N VAL A 279 -15.65 -14.60 -0.72
CA VAL A 279 -16.99 -15.19 -0.84
C VAL A 279 -16.91 -16.38 -1.80
N PRO A 280 -17.23 -17.61 -1.33
CA PRO A 280 -17.30 -18.77 -2.21
C PRO A 280 -18.39 -18.60 -3.28
N THR A 281 -18.07 -19.03 -4.49
CA THR A 281 -18.93 -19.04 -5.68
C THR A 281 -19.24 -20.47 -6.11
N ASP A 282 -20.17 -20.65 -7.06
CA ASP A 282 -20.51 -21.98 -7.59
C ASP A 282 -19.32 -22.70 -8.24
N GLU A 283 -18.31 -21.95 -8.73
CA GLU A 283 -17.08 -22.49 -9.32
C GLU A 283 -16.12 -23.06 -8.27
N ASP A 284 -16.27 -22.69 -7.00
CA ASP A 284 -15.42 -23.13 -5.90
C ASP A 284 -15.87 -24.50 -5.32
N TYR A 285 -17.01 -25.03 -5.79
CA TYR A 285 -17.55 -26.34 -5.40
C TYR A 285 -17.03 -27.43 -6.34
N GLU A 286 -16.14 -28.29 -5.84
CA GLU A 286 -15.78 -29.54 -6.53
C GLU A 286 -16.70 -30.70 -6.13
N SER A 287 -16.71 -31.79 -6.91
CA SER A 287 -17.69 -32.90 -6.78
C SER A 287 -17.57 -33.72 -5.48
N ASP A 288 -16.48 -33.55 -4.73
CA ASP A 288 -16.24 -34.17 -3.42
C ASP A 288 -15.81 -33.07 -2.42
N ASP A 289 -16.80 -32.33 -1.90
CA ASP A 289 -16.66 -31.11 -1.09
C ASP A 289 -16.20 -31.38 0.35
N ASP A 290 -14.99 -30.91 0.70
CA ASP A 290 -14.62 -30.65 2.10
C ASP A 290 -13.95 -29.27 2.32
N ASN A 291 -13.66 -28.48 1.28
CA ASN A 291 -12.96 -27.20 1.50
C ASN A 291 -13.23 -26.05 0.50
N LYS A 292 -14.48 -25.82 0.12
CA LYS A 292 -14.86 -24.65 -0.73
C LYS A 292 -14.31 -23.29 -0.31
N ILE A 293 -14.05 -23.08 0.97
CA ILE A 293 -13.48 -21.81 1.49
C ILE A 293 -12.00 -21.72 1.14
N TYR A 294 -11.27 -22.83 1.17
CA TYR A 294 -9.89 -22.90 0.70
C TYR A 294 -9.84 -22.56 -0.79
N ASN A 295 -10.68 -23.21 -1.60
CA ASN A 295 -10.76 -22.96 -3.05
C ASN A 295 -11.09 -21.50 -3.36
N ALA A 296 -12.05 -20.91 -2.65
CA ALA A 296 -12.38 -19.50 -2.80
C ALA A 296 -11.18 -18.60 -2.48
N LEU A 297 -10.41 -18.88 -1.41
CA LEU A 297 -9.22 -18.10 -1.09
C LEU A 297 -8.08 -18.33 -2.10
N VAL A 298 -7.92 -19.54 -2.65
CA VAL A 298 -6.97 -19.83 -3.74
C VAL A 298 -7.35 -19.04 -4.99
N ARG A 299 -8.62 -19.06 -5.39
CA ARG A 299 -9.11 -18.29 -6.53
C ARG A 299 -8.87 -16.80 -6.32
N GLU A 300 -9.29 -16.26 -5.19
CA GLU A 300 -9.04 -14.85 -4.85
C GLU A 300 -7.54 -14.54 -4.86
N HIS A 301 -6.70 -15.39 -4.23
CA HIS A 301 -5.24 -15.26 -4.25
C HIS A 301 -4.66 -15.26 -5.67
N ASP A 302 -5.11 -16.17 -6.54
CA ASP A 302 -4.61 -16.28 -7.91
C ASP A 302 -5.11 -15.13 -8.77
N GLU A 303 -6.37 -14.72 -8.63
CA GLU A 303 -6.92 -13.51 -9.23
C GLU A 303 -6.12 -12.29 -8.78
N ALA A 304 -5.86 -12.16 -7.48
CA ALA A 304 -5.07 -11.10 -6.90
C ALA A 304 -3.62 -11.10 -7.37
N ARG A 305 -3.01 -12.27 -7.49
CA ARG A 305 -1.68 -12.46 -8.06
C ARG A 305 -1.67 -12.01 -9.52
N ASN A 306 -2.69 -12.40 -10.29
CA ASN A 306 -2.89 -11.97 -11.68
C ASN A 306 -3.24 -10.48 -11.81
N LEU A 307 -3.73 -9.85 -10.74
CA LEU A 307 -4.01 -8.43 -10.62
C LEU A 307 -2.89 -7.66 -9.89
N PHE A 308 -1.79 -8.32 -9.53
CA PHE A 308 -0.56 -7.76 -8.91
C PHE A 308 -0.82 -6.97 -7.63
N GLN A 309 -1.73 -7.50 -6.83
CA GLN A 309 -2.01 -7.06 -5.47
C GLN A 309 -0.75 -7.21 -4.62
N ASP A 310 -0.45 -6.23 -3.75
CA ASP A 310 0.59 -6.22 -2.71
C ASP A 310 1.36 -7.56 -2.55
N GLU A 311 2.43 -7.76 -3.34
CA GLU A 311 3.04 -9.08 -3.55
C GLU A 311 3.57 -9.69 -2.26
N ASP A 312 4.17 -8.87 -1.39
CA ASP A 312 4.65 -9.31 -0.09
C ASP A 312 3.51 -9.89 0.76
N CYS A 313 2.34 -9.22 0.75
CA CYS A 313 1.14 -9.70 1.42
C CYS A 313 0.59 -10.96 0.77
N LEU A 314 0.58 -11.06 -0.56
CA LEU A 314 0.17 -12.27 -1.27
C LEU A 314 1.06 -13.47 -0.98
N GLN A 315 2.38 -13.28 -0.91
CA GLN A 315 3.31 -14.36 -0.53
C GLN A 315 2.98 -14.89 0.87
N ILE A 316 2.57 -14.02 1.79
CA ILE A 316 2.13 -14.41 3.14
C ILE A 316 0.79 -15.17 3.07
N ILE A 317 -0.17 -14.75 2.23
CA ILE A 317 -1.42 -15.48 2.03
C ILE A 317 -1.17 -16.87 1.41
N GLY A 318 -0.31 -16.95 0.39
CA GLY A 318 0.14 -18.21 -0.20
C GLY A 318 0.79 -19.12 0.83
N ALA A 319 1.64 -18.58 1.70
CA ALA A 319 2.22 -19.33 2.81
C ALA A 319 1.16 -19.86 3.80
N CYS A 320 0.09 -19.10 4.07
CA CYS A 320 -1.05 -19.60 4.86
C CYS A 320 -1.76 -20.78 4.17
N LEU A 321 -1.99 -20.68 2.86
CA LEU A 321 -2.59 -21.76 2.06
C LEU A 321 -1.72 -23.02 2.10
N ASP A 322 -0.43 -22.90 1.78
CA ASP A 322 0.53 -24.01 1.80
C ASP A 322 0.60 -24.69 3.17
N VAL A 323 0.74 -23.89 4.24
CA VAL A 323 0.83 -24.43 5.59
C VAL A 323 -0.50 -25.05 6.03
N SER A 324 -1.64 -24.50 5.60
CA SER A 324 -2.96 -25.09 5.91
C SER A 324 -3.17 -26.45 5.23
N ALA A 325 -2.67 -26.62 4.01
CA ALA A 325 -2.78 -27.87 3.25
C ALA A 325 -1.93 -28.99 3.85
N GLU A 326 -0.78 -28.66 4.45
CA GLU A 326 0.13 -29.62 5.09
C GLU A 326 -0.13 -29.80 6.60
N ALA A 327 -1.00 -28.98 7.21
CA ALA A 327 -1.08 -28.84 8.66
C ALA A 327 -1.46 -30.12 9.40
N ASP A 328 -2.39 -30.90 8.85
CA ASP A 328 -2.91 -32.10 9.52
C ASP A 328 -1.92 -33.27 9.48
N ASP A 329 -0.95 -33.24 8.55
CA ASP A 329 0.11 -34.25 8.40
C ASP A 329 1.40 -33.89 9.18
N LEU A 330 1.51 -32.66 9.68
CA LEU A 330 2.69 -32.17 10.36
C LEU A 330 2.59 -32.36 11.89
N PRO A 331 3.64 -32.88 12.55
CA PRO A 331 3.74 -32.82 14.01
C PRO A 331 3.61 -31.38 14.52
N GLU A 332 2.90 -31.18 15.64
CA GLU A 332 2.59 -29.86 16.24
C GLU A 332 3.82 -28.93 16.33
N LEU A 333 4.99 -29.48 16.66
CA LEU A 333 6.25 -28.73 16.73
C LEU A 333 6.69 -28.19 15.37
N LYS A 334 6.64 -29.03 14.33
CA LYS A 334 7.02 -28.66 12.95
C LYS A 334 6.04 -27.66 12.37
N LEU A 335 4.75 -27.83 12.66
CA LEU A 335 3.71 -26.89 12.25
C LEU A 335 3.93 -25.50 12.83
N ARG A 336 4.28 -25.40 14.12
CA ARG A 336 4.62 -24.12 14.77
C ARG A 336 5.83 -23.46 14.15
N VAL A 337 6.87 -24.24 13.85
CA VAL A 337 8.06 -23.73 13.14
C VAL A 337 7.66 -23.25 11.75
N ALA A 338 6.84 -23.99 11.01
CA ALA A 338 6.38 -23.59 9.68
C ALA A 338 5.59 -22.27 9.72
N VAL A 339 4.63 -22.10 10.65
CA VAL A 339 3.90 -20.84 10.83
C VAL A 339 4.83 -19.69 11.22
N HIS A 340 5.79 -19.93 12.11
CA HIS A 340 6.75 -18.89 12.49
C HIS A 340 7.63 -18.45 11.30
N GLU A 341 8.25 -19.42 10.63
CA GLU A 341 9.22 -19.16 9.56
C GLU A 341 8.57 -18.64 8.27
N LYS A 342 7.43 -19.22 7.87
CA LYS A 342 6.77 -18.90 6.60
C LYS A 342 5.77 -17.74 6.70
N ILE A 343 5.26 -17.40 7.90
CA ILE A 343 4.20 -16.39 8.06
C ILE A 343 4.67 -15.25 8.97
N VAL A 344 5.03 -15.53 10.24
CA VAL A 344 5.36 -14.48 11.23
C VAL A 344 6.62 -13.71 10.88
N LYS A 345 7.70 -14.40 10.49
CA LYS A 345 8.97 -13.76 10.12
C LYS A 345 8.81 -12.85 8.89
N PRO A 346 8.22 -13.30 7.76
CA PRO A 346 7.94 -12.42 6.63
C PRO A 346 7.09 -11.21 6.99
N LEU A 347 6.00 -11.39 7.74
CA LEU A 347 5.18 -10.27 8.23
C LEU A 347 5.99 -9.27 9.06
N SER A 348 6.84 -9.76 9.95
CA SER A 348 7.68 -8.91 10.82
C SER A 348 8.72 -8.14 10.01
N ARG A 349 9.35 -8.78 9.02
CA ARG A 349 10.29 -8.12 8.10
C ARG A 349 9.59 -7.04 7.27
N LEU A 350 8.38 -7.33 6.79
CA LEU A 350 7.57 -6.39 6.04
C LEU A 350 7.23 -5.16 6.89
N LEU A 351 6.77 -5.34 8.13
CA LEU A 351 6.52 -4.24 9.05
C LEU A 351 7.79 -3.40 9.31
N GLN A 352 8.93 -4.05 9.60
CA GLN A 352 10.21 -3.35 9.82
C GLN A 352 10.66 -2.54 8.59
N PHE A 353 10.42 -3.05 7.39
CA PHE A 353 10.70 -2.31 6.15
C PHE A 353 9.89 -1.02 6.09
N TYR A 354 8.57 -1.09 6.37
CA TYR A 354 7.72 0.11 6.43
C TYR A 354 8.10 1.05 7.57
N GLU A 355 8.49 0.54 8.75
CA GLU A 355 8.91 1.38 9.88
C GLU A 355 10.18 2.18 9.56
N LYS A 356 11.16 1.55 8.90
CA LYS A 356 12.43 2.19 8.50
C LYS A 356 12.26 3.30 7.47
N GLN A 357 11.20 3.25 6.66
CA GLN A 357 10.88 4.30 5.70
C GLN A 357 10.21 5.52 6.35
N THR A 358 9.68 5.39 7.56
CA THR A 358 9.16 6.52 8.36
C THR A 358 10.30 7.14 9.19
N PRO A 359 10.68 8.41 8.98
CA PRO A 359 11.67 9.07 9.82
C PRO A 359 11.16 9.16 11.25
N HIS A 360 11.84 8.51 12.20
CA HIS A 360 11.59 8.70 13.63
C HIS A 360 11.76 10.18 14.00
N ARG A 361 10.66 10.87 14.29
CA ARG A 361 10.67 12.09 15.12
C ARG A 361 11.09 11.69 16.54
N GLN A 362 12.39 11.67 16.80
CA GLN A 362 12.90 11.74 18.16
C GLN A 362 13.51 13.13 18.39
N ASN A 363 12.87 13.87 19.31
CA ASN A 363 13.40 15.00 20.07
C ASN A 363 13.89 16.24 19.29
N ALA A 364 12.97 16.97 18.67
CA ALA A 364 13.15 18.41 18.46
C ALA A 364 12.44 19.16 19.61
N SER A 365 13.21 19.56 20.62
CA SER A 365 12.78 20.37 21.76
C SER A 365 12.10 21.67 21.32
N HIS A 366 10.86 21.90 21.79
CA HIS A 366 10.18 23.14 22.23
C HIS A 366 10.52 24.56 21.66
N ALA A 367 11.32 24.72 20.61
CA ALA A 367 11.76 26.03 20.11
C ALA A 367 11.07 26.48 18.81
N SER A 368 10.45 25.59 18.03
CA SER A 368 9.89 25.94 16.71
C SER A 368 8.44 26.49 16.74
N LEU A 369 7.76 26.41 17.88
CA LEU A 369 6.37 26.88 18.05
C LEU A 369 6.23 28.40 18.23
N ARG A 370 7.33 29.17 18.35
CA ARG A 370 7.28 30.64 18.47
C ARG A 370 7.46 31.41 17.16
N LEU A 371 7.83 30.74 16.06
CA LEU A 371 8.05 31.40 14.77
C LEU A 371 6.79 31.46 13.89
N LYS A 372 5.81 30.57 14.10
CA LYS A 372 4.53 30.60 13.36
C LYS A 372 3.64 31.78 13.75
N ASP A 373 3.65 32.20 15.02
CA ASP A 373 2.77 33.28 15.51
C ASP A 373 3.28 34.69 15.18
N GLN A 374 4.56 34.85 14.79
CA GLN A 374 5.11 36.15 14.39
C GLN A 374 4.93 36.48 12.90
N PHE A 375 4.64 35.50 12.05
CA PHE A 375 4.49 35.73 10.60
C PHE A 375 3.05 36.03 10.15
N LEU A 376 2.04 35.70 10.96
CA LEU A 376 0.62 35.91 10.62
C LEU A 376 0.07 37.30 10.99
N SER A 377 0.84 38.16 11.68
CA SER A 377 0.37 39.49 12.12
C SER A 377 0.78 40.65 11.20
N LYS A 378 1.42 40.38 10.05
CA LYS A 378 1.93 41.43 9.14
C LYS A 378 1.22 41.55 7.78
N PHE A 379 0.14 40.80 7.53
CA PHE A 379 -0.57 40.82 6.24
C PHE A 379 -1.99 41.42 6.28
N GLU A 380 -2.45 41.97 7.41
CA GLU A 380 -3.80 42.56 7.52
C GLU A 380 -3.85 44.10 7.54
N GLN A 381 -2.79 44.79 7.12
CA GLN A 381 -2.82 46.25 6.98
C GLN A 381 -2.28 46.65 5.62
N GLU A 382 -3.19 46.75 4.64
CA GLU A 382 -3.23 47.74 3.54
C GLU A 382 -4.02 47.17 2.33
N ALA A 383 -5.32 47.44 2.30
CA ALA A 383 -6.13 47.38 1.07
C ALA A 383 -6.94 48.68 0.99
N PRO A 384 -6.79 49.52 -0.05
CA PRO A 384 -7.60 50.71 -0.21
C PRO A 384 -8.99 50.38 -0.77
N TYR A 385 -9.93 51.14 -0.25
CA TYR A 385 -11.38 51.10 -0.40
C TYR A 385 -11.83 51.84 -1.67
N ILE A 386 -12.46 51.16 -2.64
CA ILE A 386 -13.40 51.74 -3.64
C ILE A 386 -14.36 50.58 -3.96
N GLY A 387 -15.67 50.60 -3.74
CA GLY A 387 -16.63 51.69 -3.82
C GLY A 387 -17.75 51.19 -4.75
N SER A 388 -18.76 50.57 -4.15
CA SER A 388 -19.96 50.01 -4.80
C SER A 388 -20.75 51.05 -5.60
N GLN A 389 -21.22 50.70 -6.79
CA GLN A 389 -22.51 51.20 -7.31
C GLN A 389 -23.29 50.10 -8.03
N GLN A 390 -24.49 49.86 -7.50
CA GLN A 390 -25.59 49.15 -8.13
C GLN A 390 -26.17 50.00 -9.27
N GLY A 391 -26.57 49.35 -10.36
CA GLY A 391 -27.36 49.96 -11.43
C GLY A 391 -28.21 48.89 -12.10
N ASN A 392 -29.49 48.86 -11.73
CA ASN A 392 -30.54 48.01 -12.26
C ASN A 392 -31.25 48.76 -13.40
N HIS A 393 -31.51 48.11 -14.55
CA HIS A 393 -32.48 48.41 -15.63
C HIS A 393 -32.01 47.61 -16.88
N GLY A 394 -32.80 46.90 -17.68
CA GLY A 394 -34.20 47.03 -18.04
C GLY A 394 -34.28 46.97 -19.58
N VAL A 395 -34.81 45.85 -20.11
CA VAL A 395 -35.44 45.59 -21.43
C VAL A 395 -35.18 46.55 -22.60
N GLY A 396 -34.79 46.00 -23.76
CA GLY A 396 -34.92 46.68 -25.05
C GLY A 396 -34.44 45.83 -26.23
N ALA A 397 -35.37 45.24 -26.97
CA ALA A 397 -35.14 44.62 -28.27
C ALA A 397 -35.15 45.70 -29.37
N GLU A 398 -34.23 45.64 -30.34
CA GLU A 398 -34.55 46.01 -31.74
C GLU A 398 -33.50 45.54 -32.75
N LYS A 399 -33.97 45.45 -33.99
CA LYS A 399 -33.52 44.62 -35.12
C LYS A 399 -32.43 45.28 -35.96
N GLY A 400 -31.65 44.47 -36.68
CA GLY A 400 -30.79 44.92 -37.79
C GLY A 400 -30.22 43.75 -38.60
N ASN A 401 -30.92 43.37 -39.66
CA ASN A 401 -30.64 42.32 -40.65
C ASN A 401 -29.39 42.58 -41.50
N THR A 402 -28.68 41.52 -41.90
CA THR A 402 -28.32 41.09 -43.30
C THR A 402 -27.31 39.93 -43.20
N SER A 403 -27.71 38.65 -43.29
CA SER A 403 -28.02 37.85 -44.50
C SER A 403 -26.79 37.28 -45.23
N HIS A 404 -26.50 35.98 -45.06
CA HIS A 404 -26.55 34.93 -46.11
C HIS A 404 -25.86 33.64 -45.66
N GLY A 405 -26.52 32.50 -45.91
CA GLY A 405 -25.90 31.16 -45.93
C GLY A 405 -26.50 30.09 -45.01
N GLN A 406 -27.81 29.86 -45.10
CA GLN A 406 -28.47 28.67 -44.52
C GLN A 406 -28.02 27.37 -45.20
N SER A 407 -27.83 26.31 -44.41
CA SER A 407 -28.63 25.07 -44.51
C SER A 407 -28.23 24.14 -43.37
N GLN A 408 -28.96 24.21 -42.26
CA GLN A 408 -29.99 23.22 -41.88
C GLN A 408 -29.43 21.96 -41.23
N TRP A 409 -29.36 22.06 -39.90
CA TRP A 409 -29.53 20.96 -38.97
C TRP A 409 -30.89 20.29 -39.20
N THR A 410 -30.90 18.99 -39.40
CA THR A 410 -32.05 18.13 -39.12
C THR A 410 -31.65 17.08 -38.09
N SER A 411 -32.35 17.13 -36.98
CA SER A 411 -32.39 16.15 -35.90
C SER A 411 -32.75 14.75 -36.39
N CYS A 412 -32.12 13.71 -35.84
CA CYS A 412 -32.77 12.41 -35.73
C CYS A 412 -32.27 11.66 -34.48
N ASN A 413 -33.11 11.68 -33.43
CA ASN A 413 -33.14 10.66 -32.39
C ASN A 413 -33.70 9.37 -33.00
N THR A 414 -33.00 8.22 -32.94
CA THR A 414 -33.55 6.94 -32.44
C THR A 414 -32.48 5.83 -32.40
N LEU A 415 -32.70 4.90 -31.47
CA LEU A 415 -31.91 3.72 -31.11
C LEU A 415 -31.72 2.68 -32.25
N ALA A 416 -30.61 1.93 -32.20
CA ALA A 416 -30.55 0.45 -32.11
C ALA A 416 -29.32 -0.21 -32.80
N THR A 417 -28.53 -0.92 -31.99
CA THR A 417 -27.94 -2.28 -32.17
C THR A 417 -27.25 -2.74 -33.48
N ASN A 418 -26.00 -3.19 -33.31
CA ASN A 418 -25.29 -4.34 -33.91
C ASN A 418 -24.92 -4.42 -35.42
N SER A 419 -23.59 -4.44 -35.63
CA SER A 419 -22.77 -5.37 -36.45
C SER A 419 -22.73 -5.34 -38.00
N HIS A 420 -21.48 -5.28 -38.50
CA HIS A 420 -20.92 -5.63 -39.83
C HIS A 420 -21.34 -4.83 -41.09
N CYS A 421 -20.39 -4.06 -41.67
CA CYS A 421 -20.00 -4.18 -43.08
C CYS A 421 -18.71 -3.40 -43.38
N SER A 422 -17.94 -3.90 -44.36
CA SER A 422 -16.64 -3.42 -44.81
C SER A 422 -16.73 -3.00 -46.28
N ILE A 423 -15.94 -1.98 -46.66
CA ILE A 423 -15.25 -1.77 -47.97
C ILE A 423 -15.92 -0.87 -49.06
N LEU A 424 -15.06 0.07 -49.56
CA LEU A 424 -15.07 0.98 -50.74
C LEU A 424 -16.00 2.22 -50.65
N CYS A 425 -15.60 3.48 -50.84
CA CYS A 425 -14.54 4.21 -51.57
C CYS A 425 -14.55 5.64 -50.96
N GLY A 426 -13.47 6.34 -50.60
CA GLY A 426 -12.39 6.89 -51.41
C GLY A 426 -12.30 8.42 -51.13
N SER A 427 -11.10 8.91 -50.80
CA SER A 427 -10.71 10.33 -50.61
C SER A 427 -11.30 11.11 -49.43
N CYS A 428 -10.75 10.92 -48.22
CA CYS A 428 -10.46 12.01 -47.28
C CYS A 428 -9.50 11.53 -46.19
N THR A 429 -8.62 12.44 -45.74
CA THR A 429 -7.64 12.35 -44.66
C THR A 429 -8.21 11.67 -43.40
N VAL A 430 -7.36 10.99 -42.62
CA VAL A 430 -7.63 10.31 -41.32
C VAL A 430 -7.77 8.79 -41.42
N CYS A 431 -6.62 8.12 -41.50
CA CYS A 431 -6.44 6.77 -40.96
C CYS A 431 -5.20 6.82 -40.07
N LEU A 432 -5.37 6.91 -38.74
CA LEU A 432 -4.39 6.49 -37.72
C LEU A 432 -5.10 6.50 -36.36
N ALA A 433 -5.53 5.32 -35.92
CA ALA A 433 -6.12 5.09 -34.61
C ALA A 433 -5.07 5.32 -33.51
N VAL A 434 -5.35 6.27 -32.60
CA VAL A 434 -5.00 6.10 -31.19
C VAL A 434 -6.30 5.57 -30.60
N ASN A 435 -6.24 4.41 -29.96
CA ASN A 435 -7.36 3.84 -29.22
C ASN A 435 -7.59 4.65 -27.93
N SER A 436 -7.93 5.94 -28.06
CA SER A 436 -8.56 6.74 -27.01
C SER A 436 -10.04 6.78 -27.36
N GLY A 437 -10.86 5.96 -26.68
CA GLY A 437 -12.32 5.99 -26.87
C GLY A 437 -13.06 4.67 -27.07
N LYS A 438 -12.50 3.51 -26.68
CA LYS A 438 -13.34 2.33 -26.39
C LYS A 438 -13.00 1.84 -24.98
N PRO A 439 -13.99 1.47 -24.15
CA PRO A 439 -13.69 0.75 -22.93
C PRO A 439 -12.83 -0.45 -23.33
N VAL A 440 -11.62 -0.52 -22.76
CA VAL A 440 -10.78 -1.71 -22.88
C VAL A 440 -11.68 -2.85 -22.45
N LYS A 441 -12.02 -3.73 -23.40
CA LYS A 441 -12.63 -5.02 -23.07
C LYS A 441 -11.76 -5.62 -21.98
N LYS A 442 -12.33 -6.13 -20.88
CA LYS A 442 -11.66 -7.06 -19.96
C LYS A 442 -10.65 -7.86 -20.78
N ILE A 443 -9.35 -7.66 -20.55
CA ILE A 443 -8.31 -8.08 -21.49
C ILE A 443 -8.50 -9.59 -21.74
N PRO A 444 -8.79 -10.02 -22.99
CA PRO A 444 -8.74 -11.43 -23.33
C PRO A 444 -7.27 -11.84 -23.28
N SER A 445 -6.92 -12.74 -22.35
CA SER A 445 -5.59 -13.35 -22.17
C SER A 445 -4.42 -12.36 -22.19
N VAL A 446 -4.10 -11.75 -21.05
CA VAL A 446 -2.79 -11.09 -20.87
C VAL A 446 -1.70 -12.11 -21.19
N ASN A 447 -0.73 -11.75 -22.04
CA ASN A 447 0.44 -12.58 -22.24
C ASN A 447 1.23 -12.58 -20.92
N LEU A 448 1.08 -13.65 -20.14
CA LEU A 448 1.69 -13.80 -18.82
C LEU A 448 3.21 -13.62 -18.84
N ASP A 449 3.87 -13.92 -19.96
CA ASP A 449 5.32 -13.74 -20.09
C ASP A 449 5.70 -12.26 -20.19
N ASN A 450 5.00 -11.47 -21.02
CA ASN A 450 5.23 -10.03 -21.12
C ASN A 450 4.94 -9.31 -19.79
N LEU A 451 3.95 -9.82 -19.07
CA LEU A 451 3.55 -9.32 -17.77
C LEU A 451 4.63 -9.57 -16.71
N ARG A 452 5.13 -10.81 -16.60
CA ARG A 452 6.27 -11.16 -15.74
C ARG A 452 7.52 -10.36 -16.08
N ALA A 453 7.81 -10.19 -17.36
CA ALA A 453 8.94 -9.39 -17.79
C ALA A 453 8.79 -7.90 -17.37
N SER A 454 7.58 -7.36 -17.41
CA SER A 454 7.27 -6.01 -16.92
C SER A 454 7.50 -5.90 -15.41
N GLU A 455 7.10 -6.90 -14.63
CA GLU A 455 7.37 -6.96 -13.18
C GLU A 455 8.86 -7.04 -12.88
N ASP A 456 9.59 -7.93 -13.55
CA ASP A 456 11.04 -8.05 -13.41
C ASP A 456 11.74 -6.72 -13.67
N TRP A 457 11.28 -5.99 -14.70
CA TRP A 457 11.76 -4.64 -15.00
C TRP A 457 11.58 -3.68 -13.81
N PHE A 458 10.39 -3.67 -13.19
CA PHE A 458 10.14 -2.87 -11.98
C PHE A 458 10.95 -3.36 -10.77
N GLY A 459 11.21 -4.66 -10.66
CA GLY A 459 12.11 -5.23 -9.65
C GLY A 459 13.52 -4.66 -9.73
N TYR A 460 14.12 -4.64 -10.94
CA TYR A 460 15.43 -4.02 -11.17
C TYR A 460 15.42 -2.50 -10.91
N HIS A 461 14.33 -1.83 -11.27
CA HIS A 461 14.15 -0.41 -11.02
C HIS A 461 14.06 -0.10 -9.51
N ASN A 462 13.28 -0.86 -8.75
CA ASN A 462 13.12 -0.70 -7.30
C ASN A 462 14.44 -0.95 -6.55
N ALA A 463 15.23 -1.94 -6.98
CA ALA A 463 16.58 -2.15 -6.46
C ALA A 463 17.48 -0.92 -6.69
N THR A 464 17.31 -0.23 -7.83
CA THR A 464 18.04 1.01 -8.13
C THR A 464 17.63 2.15 -7.21
N ILE A 465 16.33 2.34 -6.97
CA ILE A 465 15.82 3.34 -6.01
C ILE A 465 16.40 3.05 -4.61
N ALA A 466 16.39 1.80 -4.17
CA ALA A 466 16.94 1.42 -2.87
C ALA A 466 18.42 1.77 -2.76
N ARG A 467 19.21 1.48 -3.80
CA ARG A 467 20.64 1.84 -3.88
C ARG A 467 20.84 3.36 -3.81
N ILE A 468 20.10 4.11 -4.61
CA ILE A 468 20.13 5.59 -4.64
C ILE A 468 19.84 6.15 -3.24
N ASN A 469 18.84 5.63 -2.53
CA ASN A 469 18.47 6.09 -1.20
C ASN A 469 19.53 5.82 -0.13
N VAL A 470 20.29 4.72 -0.26
CA VAL A 470 21.41 4.40 0.65
C VAL A 470 22.60 5.34 0.41
N GLU A 471 22.95 5.57 -0.85
CA GLU A 471 24.12 6.37 -1.24
C GLU A 471 23.88 7.88 -1.07
N ARG A 472 22.63 8.33 -1.16
CA ARG A 472 22.22 9.71 -0.88
C ARG A 472 22.15 9.93 0.63
N GLY A 473 23.31 10.02 1.27
CA GLY A 473 23.45 10.44 2.66
C GLY A 473 22.75 11.79 2.89
N ARG A 474 21.55 11.74 3.49
CA ARG A 474 20.68 12.85 3.92
C ARG A 474 20.49 13.97 2.88
N ILE A 475 19.33 13.98 2.24
CA ILE A 475 18.72 15.21 1.71
C ILE A 475 18.78 16.25 2.84
N THR A 476 19.62 17.27 2.68
CA THR A 476 19.53 18.43 3.56
C THR A 476 18.19 19.10 3.28
N PRO A 477 17.44 19.58 4.30
CA PRO A 477 16.15 20.24 4.13
C PRO A 477 16.11 21.38 3.10
N GLU A 478 17.27 21.86 2.67
CA GLU A 478 17.48 22.96 1.73
C GLU A 478 17.42 22.54 0.24
N MET A 479 17.56 21.25 -0.10
CA MET A 479 17.52 20.81 -1.50
C MET A 479 16.09 20.53 -1.97
N ARG A 480 15.55 21.32 -2.91
CA ARG A 480 14.21 21.08 -3.47
C ARG A 480 14.14 19.76 -4.24
N SER A 481 13.01 19.05 -4.22
CA SER A 481 12.81 17.90 -5.11
C SER A 481 12.93 18.29 -6.60
N VAL A 482 13.31 17.31 -7.43
CA VAL A 482 13.17 17.43 -8.89
C VAL A 482 11.69 17.56 -9.22
N ARG A 483 11.33 18.57 -10.00
CA ARG A 483 9.94 18.89 -10.34
C ARG A 483 9.63 18.40 -11.75
N VAL A 484 8.60 17.57 -11.90
CA VAL A 484 8.20 16.98 -13.17
C VAL A 484 6.74 17.31 -13.43
N VAL A 485 6.44 17.91 -14.58
CA VAL A 485 5.05 18.09 -15.03
C VAL A 485 4.69 17.03 -16.07
N ILE A 486 3.49 16.48 -15.96
CA ILE A 486 2.84 15.68 -17.00
C ILE A 486 1.62 16.43 -17.55
N LEU A 487 1.56 16.59 -18.87
CA LEU A 487 0.43 17.21 -19.58
C LEU A 487 -0.43 16.07 -20.14
N ASP A 488 -1.67 15.90 -19.67
CA ASP A 488 -2.53 14.77 -20.06
C ASP A 488 -4.04 15.05 -19.87
N SER A 489 -4.87 13.99 -19.80
CA SER A 489 -6.34 14.00 -19.63
C SER A 489 -6.80 14.38 -18.21
N GLY A 490 -5.90 14.30 -17.24
CA GLY A 490 -6.15 14.71 -15.85
C GLY A 490 -5.57 13.77 -14.80
N LEU A 491 -6.15 13.82 -13.60
CA LEU A 491 -5.85 12.95 -12.47
C LEU A 491 -7.11 12.78 -11.67
N GLU A 492 -7.50 11.55 -11.34
CA GLU A 492 -8.62 11.24 -10.46
C GLU A 492 -8.30 9.98 -9.67
N LEU A 493 -8.26 10.11 -8.33
CA LEU A 493 -7.90 9.02 -7.42
C LEU A 493 -9.01 8.79 -6.39
N SER A 494 -9.24 7.54 -6.01
CA SER A 494 -10.00 7.20 -4.80
C SER A 494 -9.23 7.63 -3.55
N GLN A 495 -9.93 7.71 -2.41
CA GLN A 495 -9.27 8.04 -1.14
C GLN A 495 -8.15 7.03 -0.79
N ASN A 496 -8.34 5.74 -1.10
CA ASN A 496 -7.31 4.72 -0.90
C ASN A 496 -6.07 5.00 -1.76
N GLN A 497 -6.25 5.34 -3.03
CA GLN A 497 -5.14 5.69 -3.91
C GLN A 497 -4.43 6.97 -3.48
N ILE A 498 -5.14 7.96 -2.93
CA ILE A 498 -4.52 9.16 -2.34
C ILE A 498 -3.62 8.75 -1.17
N ASP A 499 -4.12 7.88 -0.28
CA ASP A 499 -3.34 7.38 0.86
C ASP A 499 -2.13 6.55 0.44
N ASP A 500 -2.16 5.90 -0.73
CA ASP A 500 -1.07 5.10 -1.27
C ASP A 500 -0.03 5.93 -2.06
N TYR A 501 -0.47 6.97 -2.81
CA TYR A 501 0.38 7.68 -3.77
C TYR A 501 0.67 9.16 -3.45
N ASP A 502 -0.09 9.82 -2.57
CA ASP A 502 0.10 11.22 -2.14
C ASP A 502 0.52 11.31 -0.66
N LEU A 503 1.53 10.51 -0.29
CA LEU A 503 2.04 10.39 1.08
C LEU A 503 2.57 11.73 1.63
N GLU A 504 2.37 11.99 2.93
CA GLU A 504 2.88 13.21 3.60
C GLU A 504 4.41 13.37 3.51
N VAL A 505 5.14 12.27 3.34
CA VAL A 505 6.61 12.25 3.23
C VAL A 505 7.11 12.44 1.79
N ALA A 506 6.24 12.27 0.80
CA ALA A 506 6.54 12.55 -0.60
C ALA A 506 6.16 14.01 -0.91
N PRO A 507 6.79 14.65 -1.92
CA PRO A 507 6.31 15.93 -2.39
C PRO A 507 4.90 15.77 -2.96
N LYS A 508 3.94 16.56 -2.50
CA LYS A 508 2.52 16.43 -2.89
C LYS A 508 2.30 16.46 -4.40
N LEU A 509 1.30 15.72 -4.86
CA LEU A 509 0.74 15.87 -6.20
C LEU A 509 0.07 17.24 -6.35
N VAL A 510 0.46 17.98 -7.38
CA VAL A 510 -0.12 19.29 -7.72
C VAL A 510 -0.93 19.15 -8.99
N TYR A 511 -2.15 19.68 -9.01
CA TYR A 511 -3.07 19.54 -10.15
C TYR A 511 -3.56 20.91 -10.61
N GLN A 512 -3.63 21.09 -11.93
CA GLN A 512 -4.30 22.23 -12.54
C GLN A 512 -4.89 21.86 -13.91
N SER A 513 -6.05 22.45 -14.22
CA SER A 513 -6.78 22.19 -15.46
C SER A 513 -6.82 23.44 -16.36
N TRP A 514 -6.65 23.21 -17.66
CA TRP A 514 -6.82 24.19 -18.73
C TRP A 514 -8.09 23.92 -19.56
N ILE A 515 -8.98 23.04 -19.08
CA ILE A 515 -10.29 22.80 -19.69
C ILE A 515 -11.26 23.89 -19.21
N ASP A 516 -11.96 24.52 -20.13
CA ASP A 516 -12.93 25.58 -19.79
C ASP A 516 -14.08 25.01 -18.93
N GLY A 517 -14.45 25.73 -17.86
CA GLY A 517 -15.51 25.31 -16.95
C GLY A 517 -15.12 24.24 -15.93
N ASP A 518 -13.83 23.96 -15.77
CA ASP A 518 -13.31 23.10 -14.71
C ASP A 518 -13.48 23.73 -13.31
N ASP A 519 -13.76 22.89 -12.31
CA ASP A 519 -14.01 23.31 -10.92
C ASP A 519 -12.77 23.19 -10.02
N GLY A 520 -11.59 22.94 -10.62
CA GLY A 520 -10.32 22.78 -9.92
C GLY A 520 -10.17 21.45 -9.19
N LYS A 521 -11.13 20.53 -9.32
CA LYS A 521 -11.06 19.21 -8.70
C LYS A 521 -10.32 18.23 -9.60
N TRP A 522 -9.68 17.26 -8.96
CA TRP A 522 -9.07 16.12 -9.63
C TRP A 522 -10.15 15.38 -10.42
N LYS A 523 -9.98 15.37 -11.75
CA LYS A 523 -10.88 14.75 -12.73
C LYS A 523 -10.06 14.15 -13.84
N ASP A 524 -10.47 12.97 -14.31
CA ASP A 524 -9.89 12.33 -15.48
C ASP A 524 -10.91 11.40 -16.16
N LYS A 525 -11.59 11.90 -17.19
CA LYS A 525 -12.64 11.13 -17.87
C LYS A 525 -12.10 9.90 -18.62
N ASP A 526 -10.86 9.97 -19.10
CA ASP A 526 -10.24 8.95 -19.94
C ASP A 526 -9.47 7.91 -19.12
N GLY A 527 -8.81 8.35 -18.04
CA GLY A 527 -7.99 7.52 -17.15
C GLY A 527 -6.52 7.41 -17.55
N HIS A 528 -6.15 7.85 -18.76
CA HIS A 528 -4.77 7.86 -19.23
C HIS A 528 -3.87 8.75 -18.37
N GLY A 529 -4.30 9.97 -18.05
CA GLY A 529 -3.54 10.90 -17.23
C GLY A 529 -3.31 10.39 -15.81
N THR A 530 -4.33 9.80 -15.19
CA THR A 530 -4.24 9.16 -13.87
C THR A 530 -3.23 8.02 -13.89
N HIS A 531 -3.33 7.14 -14.88
CA HIS A 531 -2.41 6.02 -15.04
C HIS A 531 -0.96 6.51 -15.17
N LEU A 532 -0.71 7.49 -16.04
CA LEU A 532 0.65 7.98 -16.31
C LEU A 532 1.24 8.86 -15.19
N ALA A 533 0.42 9.66 -14.51
CA ALA A 533 0.86 10.48 -13.39
C ALA A 533 1.29 9.60 -12.20
N ILE A 534 0.52 8.55 -11.90
CA ILE A 534 0.87 7.60 -10.85
C ILE A 534 2.06 6.72 -11.29
N LEU A 535 2.15 6.34 -12.56
CA LEU A 535 3.32 5.63 -13.08
C LEU A 535 4.60 6.45 -12.89
N LEU A 536 4.56 7.75 -13.19
CA LEU A 536 5.68 8.67 -12.95
C LEU A 536 6.03 8.76 -11.45
N ARG A 537 5.02 8.84 -10.57
CA ARG A 537 5.20 8.82 -9.11
C ARG A 537 5.90 7.55 -8.64
N THR A 538 5.52 6.39 -9.18
CA THR A 538 6.12 5.09 -8.85
C THR A 538 7.57 5.00 -9.30
N VAL A 539 7.88 5.52 -10.51
CA VAL A 539 9.24 5.47 -11.08
C VAL A 539 10.18 6.50 -10.43
N ALA A 540 9.66 7.62 -9.93
CA ALA A 540 10.46 8.64 -9.25
C ALA A 540 9.78 9.13 -7.96
N PRO A 541 9.75 8.31 -6.89
CA PRO A 541 9.04 8.64 -5.65
C PRO A 541 9.48 9.96 -4.98
N GLY A 542 10.77 10.33 -5.12
CA GLY A 542 11.33 11.56 -4.58
C GLY A 542 11.03 12.83 -5.39
N ALA A 543 10.47 12.70 -6.60
CA ALA A 543 10.12 13.84 -7.44
C ALA A 543 8.83 14.52 -6.98
N ALA A 544 8.71 15.83 -7.22
CA ALA A 544 7.45 16.54 -7.14
C ALA A 544 6.74 16.47 -8.48
N VAL A 545 5.55 15.85 -8.49
CA VAL A 545 4.79 15.60 -9.72
C VAL A 545 3.64 16.61 -9.83
N PHE A 546 3.63 17.32 -10.95
CA PHE A 546 2.61 18.29 -11.34
C PHE A 546 1.80 17.70 -12.48
N VAL A 547 0.47 17.76 -12.40
CA VAL A 547 -0.45 17.28 -13.43
C VAL A 547 -1.16 18.47 -14.05
N ALA A 548 -0.95 18.63 -15.36
CA ALA A 548 -1.61 19.63 -16.17
C ALA A 548 -2.66 18.96 -17.07
N ARG A 549 -3.94 19.14 -16.74
CA ARG A 549 -5.04 18.64 -17.56
C ARG A 549 -5.25 19.55 -18.77
N VAL A 550 -4.99 19.03 -19.98
CA VAL A 550 -4.96 19.82 -21.24
C VAL A 550 -5.89 19.29 -22.34
N TYR A 551 -6.48 18.11 -22.15
CA TYR A 551 -7.59 17.56 -22.95
C TYR A 551 -8.52 16.71 -22.06
N GLU A 552 -9.67 16.29 -22.58
CA GLU A 552 -10.60 15.42 -21.83
C GLU A 552 -10.47 13.94 -22.17
N VAL A 553 -10.38 13.62 -23.46
CA VAL A 553 -10.41 12.24 -24.01
C VAL A 553 -9.37 12.04 -25.10
N ASP A 554 -9.31 12.91 -26.11
CA ASP A 554 -8.38 12.73 -27.24
C ASP A 554 -7.81 14.06 -27.71
N PRO A 555 -6.50 14.30 -27.49
CA PRO A 555 -5.86 15.58 -27.79
C PRO A 555 -5.88 15.92 -29.29
N ARG A 556 -6.07 14.93 -30.18
CA ARG A 556 -5.94 15.10 -31.63
C ARG A 556 -7.21 15.65 -32.29
N ILE A 557 -8.36 15.45 -31.64
CA ILE A 557 -9.67 15.84 -32.17
C ILE A 557 -10.31 16.98 -31.37
N GLU A 558 -9.88 17.19 -30.13
CA GLU A 558 -10.37 18.27 -29.29
C GLU A 558 -9.80 19.63 -29.73
N ALA A 559 -10.67 20.49 -30.23
CA ALA A 559 -10.33 21.84 -30.65
C ALA A 559 -9.67 22.64 -29.52
N GLY A 560 -8.59 23.35 -29.84
CA GLY A 560 -7.88 24.21 -28.89
C GLY A 560 -6.88 23.48 -27.98
N THR A 561 -6.71 22.15 -28.10
CA THR A 561 -5.77 21.39 -27.29
C THR A 561 -4.34 21.91 -27.39
N GLN A 562 -3.84 22.19 -28.60
CA GLN A 562 -2.48 22.71 -28.79
C GLN A 562 -2.28 24.09 -28.13
N THR A 563 -3.33 24.92 -28.09
CA THR A 563 -3.32 26.20 -27.37
C THR A 563 -3.32 25.99 -25.84
N ARG A 564 -4.09 25.02 -25.32
CA ARG A 564 -4.07 24.63 -23.89
C ARG A 564 -2.69 24.09 -23.49
N VAL A 565 -2.11 23.22 -24.30
CA VAL A 565 -0.75 22.70 -24.13
C VAL A 565 0.28 23.83 -24.10
N ALA A 566 0.26 24.76 -25.07
CA ALA A 566 1.18 25.89 -25.08
C ALA A 566 1.09 26.74 -23.81
N LYS A 567 -0.13 27.05 -23.34
CA LYS A 567 -0.35 27.78 -22.08
C LYS A 567 0.18 27.01 -20.86
N ALA A 568 -0.08 25.71 -20.79
CA ALA A 568 0.39 24.86 -19.71
C ALA A 568 1.92 24.75 -19.69
N LEU A 569 2.59 24.71 -20.85
CA LEU A 569 4.05 24.71 -20.95
C LEU A 569 4.67 25.99 -20.38
N HIS A 570 4.12 27.17 -20.71
CA HIS A 570 4.58 28.42 -20.12
C HIS A 570 4.38 28.43 -18.61
N PHE A 571 3.19 28.06 -18.14
CA PHE A 571 2.87 28.03 -16.71
C PHE A 571 3.75 27.07 -15.93
N ALA A 572 4.04 25.89 -16.48
CA ALA A 572 4.91 24.90 -15.84
C ALA A 572 6.32 25.44 -15.60
N VAL A 573 6.84 26.26 -16.52
CA VAL A 573 8.16 26.87 -16.39
C VAL A 573 8.15 28.09 -15.48
N ASP A 574 7.16 28.97 -15.64
CA ASP A 574 7.14 30.28 -14.98
C ASP A 574 6.62 30.21 -13.54
N GLU A 575 5.59 29.41 -13.29
CA GLU A 575 4.89 29.35 -11.99
C GLU A 575 5.29 28.11 -11.19
N TRP A 576 5.41 26.95 -11.83
CA TRP A 576 5.81 25.70 -11.16
C TRP A 576 7.33 25.48 -11.10
N ASP A 577 8.12 26.23 -11.88
CA ASP A 577 9.57 26.06 -12.03
C ASP A 577 9.97 24.58 -12.23
N VAL A 578 9.31 23.90 -13.16
CA VAL A 578 9.57 22.47 -13.39
C VAL A 578 10.94 22.23 -14.04
N ASP A 579 11.53 21.07 -13.76
CA ASP A 579 12.79 20.62 -14.34
C ASP A 579 12.57 19.78 -15.61
N ILE A 580 11.49 19.02 -15.62
CA ILE A 580 11.14 18.06 -16.66
C ILE A 580 9.67 18.23 -17.06
N VAL A 581 9.41 18.18 -18.36
CA VAL A 581 8.08 18.16 -18.98
C VAL A 581 7.85 16.83 -19.68
N VAL A 582 6.70 16.21 -19.44
CA VAL A 582 6.29 14.94 -20.03
C VAL A 582 5.05 15.16 -20.91
N MET A 583 5.19 14.85 -22.19
CA MET A 583 4.14 14.95 -23.23
C MET A 583 3.87 13.55 -23.81
N PRO A 584 3.11 12.69 -23.12
CA PRO A 584 2.86 11.30 -23.53
C PRO A 584 1.86 11.17 -24.70
N PHE A 585 1.85 12.16 -25.59
CA PHE A 585 0.98 12.25 -26.76
C PHE A 585 1.75 12.75 -27.98
N GLY A 586 1.12 12.71 -29.15
CA GLY A 586 1.71 13.27 -30.36
C GLY A 586 0.69 13.59 -31.45
N PHE A 587 1.03 14.56 -32.27
CA PHE A 587 0.28 15.11 -33.38
C PHE A 587 0.90 14.70 -34.73
N GLY A 588 0.11 14.83 -35.80
CA GLY A 588 0.56 14.64 -37.18
C GLY A 588 1.53 15.73 -37.61
N GLU A 589 1.13 16.97 -37.40
CA GLU A 589 1.82 18.16 -37.87
C GLU A 589 2.28 19.04 -36.72
N LYS A 590 3.24 19.91 -37.05
CA LYS A 590 3.81 20.90 -36.15
C LYS A 590 2.93 22.15 -36.16
N GLU A 591 2.46 22.56 -34.99
CA GLU A 591 1.68 23.78 -34.84
C GLU A 591 2.52 24.90 -34.22
N LYS A 592 2.48 26.08 -34.84
CA LYS A 592 3.34 27.22 -34.47
C LYS A 592 3.23 27.59 -32.99
N ILE A 593 2.02 27.62 -32.42
CA ILE A 593 1.83 28.05 -31.02
C ILE A 593 2.51 27.13 -30.01
N MET A 594 2.41 25.82 -30.22
CA MET A 594 3.00 24.82 -29.33
C MET A 594 4.50 24.65 -29.62
N ASP A 595 4.94 24.85 -30.86
CA ASP A 595 6.35 24.94 -31.23
C ASP A 595 7.07 26.12 -30.55
N ASP A 596 6.48 27.31 -30.57
CA ASP A 596 7.03 28.47 -29.87
C ASP A 596 7.14 28.22 -28.36
N ALA A 597 6.17 27.51 -27.77
CA ALA A 597 6.21 27.09 -26.37
C ALA A 597 7.29 26.02 -26.09
N ILE A 598 7.49 25.05 -26.98
CA ILE A 598 8.59 24.07 -26.86
C ILE A 598 9.95 24.76 -26.88
N ARG A 599 10.16 25.70 -27.83
CA ARG A 599 11.39 26.52 -27.86
C ARG A 599 11.55 27.36 -26.60
N TYR A 600 10.46 27.90 -26.06
CA TYR A 600 10.48 28.63 -24.79
C TYR A 600 11.01 27.75 -23.66
N VAL A 601 10.43 26.56 -23.48
CA VAL A 601 10.85 25.57 -22.46
C VAL A 601 12.32 25.18 -22.64
N ALA A 602 12.74 24.90 -23.88
CA ALA A 602 14.13 24.57 -24.23
C ALA A 602 15.10 25.71 -23.87
N SER A 603 14.73 26.97 -24.18
CA SER A 603 15.56 28.15 -23.87
C SER A 603 15.77 28.38 -22.37
N ARG A 604 14.93 27.77 -21.53
CA ARG A 604 15.04 27.78 -20.05
C ARG A 604 15.76 26.55 -19.50
N GLY A 605 16.35 25.73 -20.38
CA GLY A 605 17.13 24.55 -20.04
C GLY A 605 16.32 23.49 -19.29
N ARG A 606 15.07 23.26 -19.69
CA ARG A 606 14.21 22.20 -19.12
C ARG A 606 14.17 21.01 -20.06
N LEU A 607 14.13 19.81 -19.50
CA LEU A 607 14.02 18.59 -20.29
C LEU A 607 12.58 18.38 -20.76
N MET A 608 12.40 17.93 -21.98
CA MET A 608 11.11 17.56 -22.54
C MET A 608 11.15 16.14 -23.07
N PHE A 609 10.16 15.33 -22.71
CA PHE A 609 10.01 13.95 -23.18
C PHE A 609 8.68 13.81 -23.91
N ALA A 610 8.66 13.11 -25.04
CA ALA A 610 7.42 12.84 -25.76
C ALA A 610 7.37 11.44 -26.39
N ALA A 611 6.14 10.93 -26.50
CA ALA A 611 5.85 9.59 -27.02
C ALA A 611 6.13 9.49 -28.52
N ALA A 612 6.91 8.50 -28.93
CA ALA A 612 7.33 8.35 -30.32
C ALA A 612 6.15 8.14 -31.30
N SER A 613 5.17 7.30 -30.92
CA SER A 613 3.88 7.02 -31.57
C SER A 613 3.50 5.54 -31.37
N ASN A 614 2.21 5.22 -31.45
CA ASN A 614 1.70 3.84 -31.50
C ASN A 614 1.22 3.44 -32.92
N GLY A 615 1.59 4.21 -33.96
CA GLY A 615 1.16 3.97 -35.36
C GLY A 615 1.97 2.90 -36.11
N GLY A 616 2.95 2.27 -35.44
CA GLY A 616 3.87 1.31 -36.05
C GLY A 616 4.66 1.89 -37.22
N ARG A 617 5.15 1.00 -38.08
CA ARG A 617 5.93 1.36 -39.28
C ARG A 617 5.08 1.87 -40.44
N ASN A 618 3.75 1.80 -40.32
CA ASN A 618 2.82 2.17 -41.40
C ASN A 618 2.39 3.63 -41.33
N ARG A 619 2.75 4.36 -40.27
CA ARG A 619 2.52 5.79 -40.18
C ARG A 619 3.40 6.52 -41.21
N PRO A 620 2.81 7.30 -42.14
CA PRO A 620 3.58 7.94 -43.21
C PRO A 620 4.62 8.94 -42.68
N ASP A 621 4.33 9.60 -41.54
CA ASP A 621 5.21 10.61 -40.95
C ASP A 621 6.20 10.03 -39.92
N GLY A 622 6.29 8.71 -39.77
CA GLY A 622 7.17 8.06 -38.78
C GLY A 622 6.91 8.50 -37.34
N ILE A 623 7.92 9.04 -36.68
CA ILE A 623 7.85 9.56 -35.30
C ILE A 623 6.92 10.78 -35.24
N ALA A 624 6.04 10.82 -34.23
CA ALA A 624 5.10 11.92 -34.02
C ALA A 624 5.79 13.22 -33.61
N TRP A 625 5.16 14.35 -33.88
CA TRP A 625 5.55 15.62 -33.25
C TRP A 625 4.75 15.79 -31.94
N PRO A 626 5.34 16.22 -30.81
CA PRO A 626 6.65 16.86 -30.67
C PRO A 626 7.84 15.92 -30.44
N ALA A 627 7.66 14.60 -30.40
CA ALA A 627 8.76 13.66 -30.15
C ALA A 627 9.91 13.75 -31.17
N ARG A 628 9.62 14.10 -32.43
CA ARG A 628 10.64 14.36 -33.46
C ARG A 628 11.28 15.76 -33.41
N ASP A 629 10.92 16.61 -32.45
CA ASP A 629 11.57 17.92 -32.30
C ASP A 629 12.95 17.76 -31.62
N ALA A 630 13.95 18.54 -32.04
CA ALA A 630 15.34 18.34 -31.63
C ALA A 630 15.56 18.60 -30.13
N ASP A 631 14.79 19.53 -29.57
CA ASP A 631 14.81 19.91 -28.16
C ASP A 631 14.09 18.89 -27.26
N VAL A 632 13.38 17.93 -27.86
CA VAL A 632 12.61 16.90 -27.17
C VAL A 632 13.34 15.55 -27.23
N ILE A 633 13.24 14.80 -26.14
CA ILE A 633 13.69 13.40 -26.06
C ILE A 633 12.54 12.51 -26.50
N CYS A 634 12.68 11.93 -27.70
CA CYS A 634 11.78 10.93 -28.23
C CYS A 634 11.86 9.62 -27.44
N VAL A 635 10.72 9.07 -27.01
CA VAL A 635 10.67 7.83 -26.23
C VAL A 635 9.87 6.75 -26.94
N HIS A 636 10.55 5.64 -27.24
CA HIS A 636 10.00 4.42 -27.82
C HIS A 636 9.59 3.40 -26.75
N SER A 637 8.78 2.43 -27.16
CA SER A 637 8.22 1.38 -26.30
C SER A 637 8.84 0.03 -26.60
N GLY A 638 9.16 -0.71 -25.54
CA GLY A 638 9.47 -2.14 -25.58
C GLY A 638 8.75 -2.91 -24.47
N ASN A 639 8.73 -4.23 -24.57
CA ASN A 639 8.29 -5.11 -23.49
C ASN A 639 9.38 -5.24 -22.41
N GLY A 640 9.07 -5.95 -21.32
CA GLY A 640 10.00 -6.10 -20.18
C GLY A 640 11.34 -6.76 -20.51
N ASP A 641 11.40 -7.59 -21.56
CA ASP A 641 12.62 -8.22 -22.05
C ASP A 641 13.51 -7.29 -22.89
N GLY A 642 13.06 -6.06 -23.14
CA GLY A 642 13.74 -5.11 -24.02
C GLY A 642 13.50 -5.34 -25.50
N THR A 643 12.53 -6.17 -25.87
CA THR A 643 12.08 -6.32 -27.26
C THR A 643 11.21 -5.13 -27.65
N ARG A 644 11.47 -4.51 -28.80
CA ARG A 644 10.67 -3.37 -29.28
C ARG A 644 9.20 -3.74 -29.43
N SER A 645 8.31 -2.82 -29.10
CA SER A 645 6.88 -2.99 -29.33
C SER A 645 6.55 -3.06 -30.82
N SER A 646 5.54 -3.86 -31.17
CA SER A 646 5.11 -3.98 -32.57
C SER A 646 4.55 -2.66 -33.14
N PHE A 647 3.98 -1.83 -32.26
CA PHE A 647 3.35 -0.54 -32.57
C PHE A 647 4.30 0.66 -32.51
N THR A 648 5.55 0.51 -32.04
CA THR A 648 6.48 1.65 -32.00
C THR A 648 7.03 1.93 -33.42
N PRO A 649 7.18 3.20 -33.83
CA PRO A 649 7.80 3.53 -35.11
C PRO A 649 9.29 3.15 -35.11
N SER A 650 9.88 3.08 -36.31
CA SER A 650 11.32 2.88 -36.46
C SER A 650 12.10 4.01 -35.78
N ALA A 651 13.18 3.67 -35.08
CA ALA A 651 14.10 4.67 -34.52
C ALA A 651 14.80 5.47 -35.62
N GLU A 652 15.10 6.72 -35.31
CA GLU A 652 15.88 7.64 -36.14
C GLU A 652 17.17 8.05 -35.42
N ASP A 653 18.14 8.63 -36.13
CA ASP A 653 19.39 9.05 -35.50
C ASP A 653 19.11 10.14 -34.43
N GLY A 654 19.75 9.99 -33.27
CA GLY A 654 19.49 10.84 -32.10
C GLY A 654 18.13 10.66 -31.41
N MET A 655 17.26 9.76 -31.88
CA MET A 655 15.91 9.47 -31.36
C MET A 655 15.76 7.96 -31.11
N ARG A 656 16.52 7.44 -30.14
CA ARG A 656 16.67 5.99 -29.93
C ARG A 656 16.27 5.52 -28.54
N VAL A 657 15.93 6.41 -27.61
CA VAL A 657 15.60 6.03 -26.22
C VAL A 657 14.37 5.12 -26.22
N MET A 658 14.51 3.92 -25.65
CA MET A 658 13.44 2.94 -25.51
C MET A 658 13.44 2.38 -24.10
N VAL A 659 12.26 2.33 -23.49
CA VAL A 659 12.04 1.78 -22.15
C VAL A 659 10.77 0.93 -22.14
N LEU A 660 10.46 0.33 -21.00
CA LEU A 660 9.25 -0.44 -20.78
C LEU A 660 8.01 0.37 -21.18
N GLY A 661 7.13 -0.22 -21.98
CA GLY A 661 5.87 0.39 -22.41
C GLY A 661 4.79 -0.63 -22.78
N GLU A 662 4.97 -1.90 -22.46
CA GLU A 662 3.93 -2.94 -22.58
C GLU A 662 3.66 -3.57 -21.22
N CYS A 663 2.40 -3.98 -21.00
CA CYS A 663 1.91 -4.57 -19.76
C CYS A 663 2.26 -3.71 -18.54
N VAL A 664 2.13 -2.38 -18.67
CA VAL A 664 2.49 -1.45 -17.61
C VAL A 664 1.30 -1.27 -16.68
N LYS A 665 1.47 -1.66 -15.42
CA LYS A 665 0.46 -1.50 -14.38
C LYS A 665 0.54 -0.10 -13.75
N SER A 666 -0.60 0.55 -13.55
CA SER A 666 -0.71 1.75 -12.71
C SER A 666 -2.17 2.02 -12.32
N ALA A 667 -2.38 3.08 -11.54
CA ALA A 667 -3.69 3.51 -11.06
C ALA A 667 -4.70 3.76 -12.20
N SER A 668 -5.97 3.55 -11.86
CA SER A 668 -7.13 3.84 -12.68
C SER A 668 -8.10 4.72 -11.90
N PRO A 669 -8.81 5.66 -12.55
CA PRO A 669 -9.87 6.39 -11.90
C PRO A 669 -10.99 5.47 -11.39
N PRO A 670 -11.61 5.78 -10.24
CA PRO A 670 -12.63 4.91 -9.64
C PRO A 670 -13.88 4.74 -10.53
N HIS A 671 -14.28 5.78 -11.28
CA HIS A 671 -15.46 5.71 -12.15
C HIS A 671 -15.31 4.77 -13.35
N LEU A 672 -14.08 4.38 -13.71
CA LEU A 672 -13.84 3.41 -14.77
C LEU A 672 -14.07 1.96 -14.28
N ASN A 673 -14.30 1.75 -12.99
CA ASN A 673 -14.64 0.45 -12.38
C ASN A 673 -13.67 -0.68 -12.75
N TRP A 674 -12.38 -0.36 -12.81
CA TRP A 674 -11.34 -1.40 -12.92
C TRP A 674 -11.21 -2.14 -11.60
N ALA A 675 -10.77 -3.39 -11.65
CA ALA A 675 -10.47 -4.13 -10.44
C ALA A 675 -9.44 -3.34 -9.62
N GLN A 676 -9.86 -2.92 -8.43
CA GLN A 676 -9.01 -2.26 -7.43
C GLN A 676 -8.44 -0.91 -7.84
N ASP A 677 -9.14 -0.21 -8.72
CA ASP A 677 -8.68 1.07 -9.24
C ASP A 677 -7.26 0.94 -9.87
N GLN A 678 -6.96 -0.18 -10.53
CA GLN A 678 -5.70 -0.43 -11.25
C GLN A 678 -5.99 -0.88 -12.69
N MET A 679 -5.19 -0.41 -13.65
CA MET A 679 -5.31 -0.81 -15.06
C MET A 679 -3.93 -1.12 -15.66
N TYR A 680 -3.93 -1.84 -16.79
CA TYR A 680 -2.74 -2.10 -17.60
C TYR A 680 -2.85 -1.36 -18.92
N LEU A 681 -1.79 -0.65 -19.30
CA LEU A 681 -1.71 0.02 -20.58
C LEU A 681 -0.44 -0.38 -21.35
N ASP A 682 -0.60 -0.36 -22.68
CA ASP A 682 0.48 -0.51 -23.64
C ASP A 682 0.62 0.79 -24.44
N GLY A 683 1.84 1.28 -24.61
CA GLY A 683 2.09 2.42 -25.46
C GLY A 683 3.44 3.10 -25.25
N THR A 684 3.87 3.82 -26.28
CA THR A 684 4.93 4.83 -26.15
C THR A 684 4.54 5.93 -25.16
N SER A 685 3.24 6.13 -24.91
CA SER A 685 2.72 6.99 -23.84
C SER A 685 3.07 6.48 -22.44
N CYS A 686 3.09 5.17 -22.19
CA CYS A 686 3.54 4.56 -20.92
C CYS A 686 5.06 4.67 -20.75
N ALA A 687 5.80 4.44 -21.84
CA ALA A 687 7.27 4.55 -21.83
C ALA A 687 7.77 5.97 -21.52
N THR A 688 7.03 7.00 -21.96
CA THR A 688 7.45 8.40 -21.82
C THR A 688 7.64 8.87 -20.37
N PRO A 689 6.68 8.73 -19.44
CA PRO A 689 6.87 9.05 -18.03
C PRO A 689 7.90 8.14 -17.34
N ILE A 690 8.07 6.88 -17.77
CA ILE A 690 9.12 6.00 -17.25
C ILE A 690 10.51 6.59 -17.57
N ALA A 691 10.75 6.97 -18.82
CA ALA A 691 12.02 7.62 -19.21
C ALA A 691 12.23 8.94 -18.45
N ALA A 692 11.19 9.76 -18.32
CA ALA A 692 11.25 11.00 -17.56
C ALA A 692 11.56 10.77 -16.07
N GLY A 693 10.99 9.72 -15.47
CA GLY A 693 11.26 9.32 -14.09
C GLY A 693 12.70 8.85 -13.88
N ILE A 694 13.26 8.07 -14.82
CA ILE A 694 14.69 7.70 -14.81
C ILE A 694 15.58 8.95 -14.86
N ALA A 695 15.26 9.92 -15.73
CA ALA A 695 15.98 11.19 -15.78
C ALA A 695 15.84 11.98 -14.48
N ALA A 696 14.66 11.96 -13.85
CA ALA A 696 14.44 12.58 -12.55
C ALA A 696 15.33 11.94 -11.47
N LEU A 697 15.42 10.61 -11.40
CA LEU A 697 16.32 9.91 -10.47
C LEU A 697 17.79 10.29 -10.67
N VAL A 698 18.23 10.42 -11.93
CA VAL A 698 19.60 10.85 -12.27
C VAL A 698 19.85 12.28 -11.82
N LEU A 699 18.94 13.21 -12.12
CA LEU A 699 19.06 14.61 -11.66
C LEU A 699 19.07 14.69 -10.15
N ASP A 700 18.20 13.91 -9.50
CA ASP A 700 18.07 13.87 -8.06
C ASP A 700 19.38 13.36 -7.44
N TYR A 701 19.90 12.21 -7.89
CA TYR A 701 21.21 11.69 -7.46
C TYR A 701 22.35 12.69 -7.73
N GLY A 702 22.35 13.33 -8.91
CA GLY A 702 23.30 14.37 -9.31
C GLY A 702 23.39 15.55 -8.34
N ARG A 703 22.27 15.95 -7.72
CA ARG A 703 22.28 17.04 -6.72
C ARG A 703 23.13 16.76 -5.49
N GLY A 704 23.41 15.49 -5.20
CA GLY A 704 24.23 15.12 -4.05
C GLY A 704 25.70 15.49 -4.19
N PHE A 705 26.20 15.69 -5.42
CA PHE A 705 27.65 15.81 -5.66
C PHE A 705 28.06 16.73 -6.82
N LEU A 706 27.12 17.14 -7.69
CA LEU A 706 27.39 18.11 -8.75
C LEU A 706 27.28 19.54 -8.22
N THR A 707 28.07 20.45 -8.80
CA THR A 707 27.86 21.89 -8.64
C THR A 707 26.54 22.32 -9.28
N ASP A 708 26.01 23.49 -8.90
CA ASP A 708 24.79 24.03 -9.52
C ASP A 708 24.94 24.13 -11.04
N GLU A 709 26.08 24.61 -11.54
CA GLU A 709 26.33 24.72 -12.98
C GLU A 709 26.32 23.35 -13.68
N GLU A 710 27.04 22.36 -13.14
CA GLU A 710 27.04 20.99 -13.65
C GLU A 710 25.64 20.37 -13.64
N TRP A 711 24.85 20.62 -12.58
CA TRP A 711 23.49 20.12 -12.47
C TRP A 711 22.55 20.77 -13.51
N HIS A 712 22.67 22.09 -13.73
CA HIS A 712 21.94 22.78 -14.79
C HIS A 712 22.35 22.28 -16.18
N ASN A 713 23.63 21.94 -16.39
CA ASN A 713 24.12 21.35 -17.62
C ASN A 713 23.61 19.91 -17.83
N LEU A 714 23.49 19.11 -16.76
CA LEU A 714 22.93 17.75 -16.83
C LEU A 714 21.47 17.77 -17.31
N ARG A 715 20.74 18.83 -16.95
CA ARG A 715 19.34 19.07 -17.34
C ARG A 715 19.18 19.58 -18.77
N GLN A 716 20.25 19.65 -19.56
CA GLN A 716 20.16 19.95 -21.00
C GLN A 716 19.88 18.68 -21.80
N THR A 717 19.07 18.79 -22.85
CA THR A 717 18.65 17.66 -23.70
C THR A 717 19.85 16.85 -24.23
N ALA A 718 20.92 17.50 -24.66
CA ALA A 718 22.12 16.83 -25.16
C ALA A 718 22.83 16.00 -24.07
N ALA A 719 23.01 16.57 -22.87
CA ALA A 719 23.65 15.88 -21.75
C ALA A 719 22.81 14.68 -21.29
N MET A 720 21.50 14.84 -21.16
CA MET A 720 20.62 13.75 -20.77
C MET A 720 20.54 12.65 -21.84
N LYS A 721 20.53 12.99 -23.14
CA LYS A 721 20.66 12.00 -24.23
C LYS A 721 21.97 11.22 -24.14
N ARG A 722 23.09 11.87 -23.81
CA ARG A 722 24.36 11.17 -23.53
C ARG A 722 24.24 10.27 -22.30
N MET A 723 23.57 10.70 -21.24
CA MET A 723 23.36 9.85 -20.06
C MET A 723 22.57 8.58 -20.41
N PHE A 724 21.44 8.72 -21.11
CA PHE A 724 20.69 7.56 -21.59
C PHE A 724 21.52 6.65 -22.49
N LYS A 725 22.34 7.24 -23.38
CA LYS A 725 23.27 6.49 -24.23
C LYS A 725 24.26 5.67 -23.40
N ARG A 726 24.69 6.13 -22.22
CA ARG A 726 25.59 5.39 -21.31
C ARG A 726 24.86 4.31 -20.51
N MET A 727 23.56 4.45 -20.29
CA MET A 727 22.72 3.48 -19.59
C MET A 727 22.13 2.40 -20.50
N ARG A 728 22.40 2.44 -21.81
CA ARG A 728 21.80 1.51 -22.77
C ARG A 728 22.39 0.10 -22.62
N ASP A 729 21.59 -0.91 -22.98
CA ASP A 729 22.13 -2.22 -23.32
C ASP A 729 22.98 -2.12 -24.59
N GLU A 730 24.23 -2.54 -24.55
CA GLU A 730 25.12 -2.51 -25.70
C GLU A 730 24.76 -3.54 -26.78
N ASN A 731 23.99 -4.57 -26.43
CA ASN A 731 23.58 -5.63 -27.34
C ASN A 731 22.38 -5.22 -28.23
N ILE A 732 21.68 -4.15 -27.87
CA ILE A 732 20.54 -3.62 -28.65
C ILE A 732 20.98 -2.29 -29.28
N THR A 733 21.23 -2.32 -30.58
CA THR A 733 21.82 -1.17 -31.29
C THR A 733 20.80 -0.28 -31.98
N ASP A 734 19.68 -0.85 -32.43
CA ASP A 734 18.66 -0.13 -33.19
C ASP A 734 17.95 0.91 -32.30
N TYR A 735 17.62 0.48 -31.08
CA TYR A 735 17.07 1.29 -30.00
C TYR A 735 18.01 1.23 -28.80
N TRP A 736 18.09 2.30 -28.03
CA TRP A 736 18.76 2.32 -26.73
C TRP A 736 17.79 1.82 -25.67
N TRP A 737 17.79 0.51 -25.46
CA TRP A 737 17.09 -0.08 -24.32
C TRP A 737 17.78 0.36 -23.02
N ILE A 738 17.10 1.17 -22.22
CA ILE A 738 17.72 1.78 -21.04
C ILE A 738 17.70 0.81 -19.85
N LYS A 739 18.88 0.34 -19.46
CA LYS A 739 19.12 -0.52 -18.28
C LYS A 739 19.81 0.29 -17.19
N HIS A 740 19.14 1.32 -16.71
CA HIS A 740 19.69 2.26 -15.73
C HIS A 740 20.21 1.58 -14.44
N TRP A 741 19.62 0.45 -14.03
CA TRP A 741 20.11 -0.36 -12.90
C TRP A 741 21.54 -0.88 -13.08
N SER A 742 22.03 -1.04 -14.32
CA SER A 742 23.42 -1.46 -14.57
C SER A 742 24.45 -0.48 -14.00
N HIS A 743 24.07 0.80 -13.83
CA HIS A 743 24.93 1.81 -13.22
C HIS A 743 24.92 1.70 -11.69
N PHE A 744 23.82 1.25 -11.10
CA PHE A 744 23.61 1.20 -9.64
C PHE A 744 23.77 -0.21 -9.06
N LEU A 745 24.47 -1.11 -9.75
CA LEU A 745 24.80 -2.44 -9.21
C LEU A 745 25.69 -2.32 -7.96
N PRO A 746 25.59 -3.26 -6.99
CA PRO A 746 26.45 -3.26 -5.80
C PRO A 746 27.95 -3.30 -6.10
N THR A 747 28.34 -3.80 -7.28
CA THR A 747 29.73 -3.85 -7.74
C THR A 747 30.28 -2.49 -8.15
N ASN A 748 29.42 -1.52 -8.46
CA ASN A 748 29.84 -0.19 -8.88
C ASN A 748 29.99 0.72 -7.67
N THR A 749 31.20 1.26 -7.50
CA THR A 749 31.50 2.21 -6.43
C THR A 749 30.79 3.54 -6.65
N GLN A 750 30.50 4.28 -5.58
CA GLN A 750 29.91 5.62 -5.66
C GLN A 750 30.67 6.54 -6.63
N GLY A 751 32.00 6.59 -6.51
CA GLY A 751 32.84 7.42 -7.37
C GLY A 751 32.79 7.02 -8.86
N TRP A 752 32.54 5.75 -9.16
CA TRP A 752 32.31 5.32 -10.54
C TRP A 752 30.98 5.86 -11.09
N ILE A 753 29.90 5.77 -10.30
CA ILE A 753 28.56 6.29 -10.68
C ILE A 753 28.63 7.81 -10.92
N GLU A 754 29.25 8.54 -9.98
CA GLU A 754 29.45 9.98 -10.11
C GLU A 754 30.31 10.34 -11.35
N GLY A 755 31.32 9.52 -11.64
CA GLY A 755 32.15 9.64 -12.84
C GLY A 755 31.34 9.47 -14.13
N GLU A 756 30.48 8.46 -14.20
CA GLU A 756 29.60 8.22 -15.34
C GLU A 756 28.66 9.41 -15.62
N ILE A 757 28.09 9.99 -14.56
CA ILE A 757 27.24 11.17 -14.67
C ILE A 757 28.03 12.39 -15.14
N ARG A 758 29.24 12.63 -14.61
CA ARG A 758 30.12 13.73 -15.08
C ARG A 758 30.55 13.53 -16.53
N LEU A 759 30.78 12.31 -16.97
CA LEU A 759 31.10 12.02 -18.37
C LEU A 759 29.93 12.38 -19.31
N ALA A 760 28.68 12.29 -18.85
CA ALA A 760 27.54 12.77 -19.64
C ALA A 760 27.53 14.31 -19.83
N LEU A 761 28.24 15.07 -19.00
CA LEU A 761 28.40 16.52 -19.15
C LEU A 761 29.42 16.89 -20.24
N SER A 762 30.41 16.03 -20.48
CA SER A 762 31.44 16.27 -21.50
C SER A 762 30.87 16.23 -22.93
N THR A 763 31.31 17.19 -23.76
CA THR A 763 30.86 17.40 -25.15
C THR A 763 31.45 16.42 -26.13
#